data_AF-A0A4Q6IDZ3-F1
#
_entry.id   AF-A0A4Q6IDZ3-F1
#
_cell.length_a   1.000
_cell.length_b   1.000
_cell.length_c   1.000
_cell.angle_alpha   90.00
_cell.angle_beta   90.00
_cell.angle_gamma   90.00
#
_symmetry.space_group_name_H-M   'P 1'
#
loop_
_entity.id
_entity.type
_entity.pdbx_description
1 polymer ?
#
loop_
_entity_poly.entity_id
_entity_poly.type
_entity_poly.pdbx_seq_one_letter_code
_entity_poly.pdbx_strand_id
1 'polypeptide(L)'
;MSSPQRKFRGKNKAPKWTKPDEGTVSVMVLPLAVTDPADLARLEKLFGAMWSIKRAVQRDARAKVDAYWAAKHERDRDGAKAVRQRLDLSREALERCAYKHLEDAGHLKHHATKALAMHIADEAWNGVSRHLFADSTGKRHGRPRVGRRHDFTRIPGRARSHTTENKWETFRLVGTLHGHVMPFTDGGQHTLMQPHRMPKPQMPTGKVATGKVAASGKPSMRKANWWDYTGPLAVVFTGGPDSKRGDLVLPVRIPQGPGQEERVRHFLADPRRWHKVDLVRRRKASAPGGWVYEAHLLILGSGYASPAIRQMRQQAATLERIGGVDGNVSNLSIVSFPASLDPADSTPASSEIVLTEEEKARLEKEAKKKRGRARALERSRRATNTAQYGMSKRQRERAERRAANGLKAKTVTVPGGARDARSDGVPKQAYRRDRLSANYRKMRARQAEAAASAAEYRRHRARAVARDIIATHGPHLTVEDCDIRTWYRLWGKRLSQTTPGMLISALEIECKAAGGRLVRASTWSTALSQHCLCGERVHKTLRDREHKCIACGLVGKRDLVSAALAAFVNLTDPDDPKTAALDSTRSRHAQIIFDQGLEEALGESTTPCQNTPRGAGRVAVPRQHGASAHRTAGRRDRATPDEPRLVRDHAGKPGPRPACSPQLTLW
;
A
#
# COMPACT_ATOMS: atom_id res chain seq x y z
N MET A 1 41.40 24.72 -23.47
CA MET A 1 40.55 23.74 -24.16
C MET A 1 39.16 23.72 -23.53
N SER A 2 38.20 24.44 -24.12
CA SER A 2 36.81 24.47 -23.63
C SER A 2 36.13 23.13 -23.88
N SER A 3 35.61 22.50 -22.81
CA SER A 3 34.76 21.31 -22.93
C SER A 3 33.55 21.62 -23.81
N PRO A 4 33.21 20.78 -24.80
CA PRO A 4 32.10 21.06 -25.69
C PRO A 4 30.79 21.13 -24.89
N GLN A 5 30.07 22.25 -25.06
CA GLN A 5 28.77 22.50 -24.45
C GLN A 5 27.82 21.38 -24.89
N ARG A 6 27.40 20.54 -23.93
CA ARG A 6 26.53 19.39 -24.20
C ARG A 6 25.21 19.88 -24.79
N LYS A 7 24.90 19.45 -26.03
CA LYS A 7 23.60 19.69 -26.67
C LYS A 7 22.49 19.03 -25.84
N PHE A 8 21.74 19.84 -25.10
CA PHE A 8 20.49 19.40 -24.49
C PHE A 8 19.39 19.40 -25.54
N ARG A 9 18.49 18.40 -25.47
CA ARG A 9 17.37 18.23 -26.39
C ARG A 9 16.49 19.50 -26.35
N GLY A 10 16.35 20.18 -27.49
CA GLY A 10 15.48 21.35 -27.62
C GLY A 10 14.03 21.05 -27.25
N LYS A 11 13.23 22.11 -27.00
CA LYS A 11 11.79 21.97 -26.69
C LYS A 11 11.10 21.12 -27.77
N ASN A 12 10.46 20.04 -27.36
CA ASN A 12 9.75 19.15 -28.28
C ASN A 12 8.57 19.92 -28.87
N LYS A 13 8.58 20.18 -30.18
CA LYS A 13 7.56 20.96 -30.90
C LYS A 13 6.26 20.19 -31.16
N ALA A 14 6.26 18.88 -30.93
CA ALA A 14 5.05 18.05 -31.06
C ALA A 14 4.10 18.24 -29.87
N PRO A 15 2.77 18.14 -30.07
CA PRO A 15 1.80 18.20 -28.99
C PRO A 15 2.12 17.13 -27.94
N LYS A 16 1.97 17.51 -26.66
CA LYS A 16 2.26 16.63 -25.53
C LYS A 16 1.26 15.48 -25.53
N TRP A 17 1.75 14.25 -25.69
CA TRP A 17 0.91 13.05 -25.59
C TRP A 17 0.12 13.05 -24.27
N THR A 18 -1.20 12.94 -24.38
CA THR A 18 -2.14 12.78 -23.27
C THR A 18 -2.52 11.32 -23.13
N LYS A 19 -2.79 10.89 -21.90
CA LYS A 19 -3.25 9.51 -21.69
C LYS A 19 -4.67 9.35 -22.25
N PRO A 20 -4.99 8.22 -22.90
CA PRO A 20 -6.36 7.90 -23.30
C PRO A 20 -7.26 7.67 -22.07
N ASP A 21 -8.58 7.58 -22.28
CA ASP A 21 -9.59 7.22 -21.28
C ASP A 21 -9.54 8.05 -19.99
N GLU A 22 -9.47 9.39 -20.14
CA GLU A 22 -9.32 10.35 -19.03
C GLU A 22 -8.08 10.12 -18.15
N GLY A 23 -7.11 9.35 -18.64
CA GLY A 23 -5.93 8.96 -17.88
C GLY A 23 -6.12 7.81 -16.92
N THR A 24 -7.18 7.01 -17.10
CA THR A 24 -7.39 5.76 -16.36
C THR A 24 -6.21 4.81 -16.56
N VAL A 25 -5.66 4.31 -15.46
CA VAL A 25 -4.56 3.37 -15.46
C VAL A 25 -4.77 2.25 -14.46
N SER A 26 -4.25 1.08 -14.79
CA SER A 26 -4.29 -0.11 -13.95
C SER A 26 -2.89 -0.72 -13.84
N VAL A 27 -2.67 -1.56 -12.83
CA VAL A 27 -1.39 -2.24 -12.63
C VAL A 27 -1.62 -3.74 -12.47
N MET A 28 -0.96 -4.52 -13.32
CA MET A 28 -0.85 -5.97 -13.16
C MET A 28 0.48 -6.33 -12.51
N VAL A 29 0.44 -7.12 -11.45
CA VAL A 29 1.64 -7.67 -10.81
C VAL A 29 2.00 -8.99 -11.49
N LEU A 30 3.17 -9.04 -12.11
CA LEU A 30 3.72 -10.20 -12.81
C LEU A 30 4.90 -10.77 -12.01
N PRO A 31 4.77 -11.96 -11.39
CA PRO A 31 5.91 -12.63 -10.76
C PRO A 31 7.03 -12.92 -11.76
N LEU A 32 8.29 -12.70 -11.36
CA LEU A 32 9.46 -13.01 -12.18
C LEU A 32 10.13 -14.29 -11.68
N ALA A 33 10.33 -15.25 -12.60
CA ALA A 33 10.97 -16.53 -12.31
C ALA A 33 12.50 -16.41 -12.39
N VAL A 34 13.07 -15.70 -11.42
CA VAL A 34 14.53 -15.50 -11.32
C VAL A 34 15.16 -16.70 -10.62
N THR A 35 15.55 -17.71 -11.39
CA THR A 35 16.16 -18.94 -10.88
C THR A 35 17.66 -19.04 -11.16
N ASP A 36 18.17 -18.31 -12.14
CA ASP A 36 19.60 -18.29 -12.48
C ASP A 36 20.40 -17.46 -11.45
N PRO A 37 21.41 -18.05 -10.76
CA PRO A 37 22.27 -17.33 -9.83
C PRO A 37 22.98 -16.11 -10.44
N ALA A 38 23.34 -16.17 -11.73
CA ALA A 38 24.00 -15.06 -12.42
C ALA A 38 23.06 -13.86 -12.59
N ASP A 39 21.80 -14.10 -12.97
CA ASP A 39 20.79 -13.06 -13.09
C ASP A 39 20.36 -12.52 -11.72
N LEU A 40 20.28 -13.38 -10.69
CA LEU A 40 20.06 -12.95 -9.31
C LEU A 40 21.15 -11.98 -8.85
N ALA A 41 22.42 -12.32 -9.12
CA ALA A 41 23.55 -11.44 -8.79
C ALA A 41 23.49 -10.11 -9.56
N ARG A 42 23.06 -10.12 -10.84
CA ARG A 42 22.85 -8.90 -11.64
C ARG A 42 21.73 -8.03 -11.06
N LEU A 43 20.61 -8.62 -10.67
CA LEU A 43 19.50 -7.93 -10.02
C LEU A 43 19.91 -7.32 -8.68
N GLU A 44 20.66 -8.04 -7.85
CA GLU A 44 21.18 -7.50 -6.59
C GLU A 44 22.08 -6.28 -6.82
N LYS A 45 22.95 -6.34 -7.85
CA LYS A 45 23.82 -5.24 -8.24
C LYS A 45 23.02 -4.05 -8.79
N LEU A 46 22.02 -4.27 -9.62
CA LEU A 46 21.10 -3.24 -10.11
C LEU A 46 20.37 -2.53 -8.96
N PHE A 47 19.73 -3.27 -8.04
CA PHE A 47 19.10 -2.67 -6.86
C PHE A 47 20.10 -1.98 -5.94
N GLY A 48 21.33 -2.48 -5.84
CA GLY A 48 22.42 -1.84 -5.10
C GLY A 48 22.84 -0.50 -5.69
N ALA A 49 23.02 -0.45 -7.02
CA ALA A 49 23.36 0.75 -7.77
C ALA A 49 22.25 1.80 -7.65
N MET A 50 21.01 1.42 -7.94
CA MET A 50 19.87 2.32 -7.86
C MET A 50 19.62 2.86 -6.44
N TRP A 51 19.84 2.03 -5.41
CA TRP A 51 19.78 2.50 -4.02
C TRP A 51 20.86 3.56 -3.72
N SER A 52 22.09 3.34 -4.20
CA SER A 52 23.21 4.26 -3.96
C SER A 52 22.92 5.63 -4.58
N ILE A 53 22.42 5.64 -5.82
CA ILE A 53 21.99 6.86 -6.52
C ILE A 53 20.84 7.52 -5.77
N LYS A 54 19.76 6.79 -5.45
CA LYS A 54 18.60 7.33 -4.71
C LYS A 54 19.01 7.98 -3.40
N ARG A 55 19.89 7.32 -2.64
CA ARG A 55 20.36 7.81 -1.34
C ARG A 55 21.15 9.10 -1.48
N ALA A 56 21.99 9.21 -2.51
CA ALA A 56 22.74 10.44 -2.80
C ALA A 56 21.78 11.58 -3.15
N VAL A 57 20.86 11.35 -4.09
CA VAL A 57 19.83 12.34 -4.47
C VAL A 57 18.95 12.75 -3.29
N GLN A 58 18.55 11.81 -2.44
CA GLN A 58 17.77 12.12 -1.23
C GLN A 58 18.53 13.00 -0.23
N ARG A 59 19.86 12.88 -0.16
CA ARG A 59 20.70 13.73 0.69
C ARG A 59 20.83 15.13 0.10
N ASP A 60 21.06 15.24 -1.19
CA ASP A 60 21.09 16.54 -1.88
C ASP A 60 19.75 17.25 -1.75
N ALA A 61 18.65 16.54 -2.02
CA ALA A 61 17.30 17.05 -1.85
C ALA A 61 17.04 17.53 -0.41
N ARG A 62 17.49 16.76 0.58
CA ARG A 62 17.38 17.15 1.99
C ARG A 62 18.19 18.41 2.29
N ALA A 63 19.46 18.45 1.91
CA ALA A 63 20.31 19.63 2.12
C ALA A 63 19.73 20.89 1.45
N LYS A 64 19.23 20.77 0.22
CA LYS A 64 18.58 21.88 -0.50
C LYS A 64 17.28 22.34 0.17
N VAL A 65 16.46 21.42 0.66
CA VAL A 65 15.25 21.77 1.44
C VAL A 65 15.61 22.47 2.75
N ASP A 66 16.69 22.03 3.39
CA ASP A 66 17.15 22.61 4.65
C ASP A 66 17.65 24.03 4.45
N ALA A 67 18.47 24.24 3.41
CA ALA A 67 18.89 25.56 2.97
C ALA A 67 17.70 26.45 2.57
N TYR A 68 16.73 25.88 1.86
CA TYR A 68 15.52 26.59 1.47
C TYR A 68 14.77 27.14 2.67
N TRP A 69 14.61 26.36 3.74
CA TRP A 69 13.93 26.81 4.96
C TRP A 69 14.77 27.73 5.85
N ALA A 70 16.09 27.55 5.88
CA ALA A 70 17.01 28.44 6.58
C ALA A 70 17.02 29.86 5.97
N ALA A 71 16.84 30.00 4.66
CA ALA A 71 16.83 31.27 3.94
C ALA A 71 15.52 32.09 4.13
N LYS A 72 15.04 32.25 5.37
CA LYS A 72 13.77 32.95 5.65
C LYS A 72 13.76 34.38 5.09
N HIS A 73 14.77 35.17 5.45
CA HIS A 73 14.87 36.57 5.02
C HIS A 73 14.92 36.73 3.49
N GLU A 74 15.63 35.85 2.79
CA GLU A 74 15.65 35.86 1.32
C GLU A 74 14.29 35.47 0.71
N ARG A 75 13.54 34.53 1.33
CA ARG A 75 12.21 34.18 0.84
C ARG A 75 11.23 35.34 1.00
N ASP A 76 11.38 36.11 2.07
CA ASP A 76 10.53 37.27 2.37
C ASP A 76 10.88 38.45 1.44
N ARG A 77 12.17 38.67 1.14
CA ARG A 77 12.66 39.75 0.26
C ARG A 77 12.53 39.44 -1.25
N ASP A 78 13.02 38.27 -1.68
CA ASP A 78 13.21 37.92 -3.10
C ASP A 78 12.12 36.94 -3.61
N GLY A 79 11.30 36.42 -2.70
CA GLY A 79 10.22 35.49 -2.98
C GLY A 79 10.64 34.01 -2.99
N ALA A 80 9.71 33.15 -2.57
CA ALA A 80 9.92 31.69 -2.47
C ALA A 80 10.30 31.00 -3.80
N LYS A 81 9.96 31.57 -4.95
CA LYS A 81 10.33 31.01 -6.27
C LYS A 81 11.80 31.29 -6.60
N ALA A 82 12.29 32.50 -6.35
CA ALA A 82 13.67 32.90 -6.62
C ALA A 82 14.65 32.09 -5.76
N VAL A 83 14.36 31.93 -4.46
CA VAL A 83 15.19 31.11 -3.56
C VAL A 83 15.24 29.65 -4.00
N ARG A 84 14.13 29.07 -4.50
CA ARG A 84 14.15 27.70 -5.06
C ARG A 84 15.02 27.58 -6.30
N GLN A 85 14.98 28.58 -7.20
CA GLN A 85 15.81 28.60 -8.39
C GLN A 85 17.30 28.70 -8.04
N ARG A 86 17.66 29.61 -7.12
CA ARG A 86 19.03 29.76 -6.59
C ARG A 86 19.58 28.47 -5.99
N LEU A 87 18.74 27.72 -5.26
CA LEU A 87 19.11 26.46 -4.61
C LEU A 87 19.03 25.23 -5.52
N ASP A 88 18.71 25.41 -6.80
CA ASP A 88 18.47 24.28 -7.72
C ASP A 88 17.45 23.28 -7.15
N LEU A 89 16.39 23.80 -6.53
CA LEU A 89 15.32 23.01 -5.89
C LEU A 89 14.13 22.84 -6.84
N SER A 90 14.39 22.09 -7.92
CA SER A 90 13.41 21.70 -8.92
C SER A 90 13.54 20.22 -9.27
N ARG A 91 12.53 19.67 -9.98
CA ARG A 91 12.58 18.31 -10.51
C ARG A 91 13.79 18.11 -11.42
N GLU A 92 13.95 18.99 -12.39
CA GLU A 92 15.01 18.92 -13.41
C GLU A 92 16.39 19.02 -12.76
N ALA A 93 16.55 19.85 -11.74
CA ALA A 93 17.81 19.96 -11.02
C ALA A 93 18.16 18.70 -10.23
N LEU A 94 17.18 18.03 -9.61
CA LEU A 94 17.43 16.73 -8.96
C LEU A 94 17.73 15.62 -9.96
N GLU A 95 17.11 15.64 -11.14
CA GLU A 95 17.47 14.72 -12.24
C GLU A 95 18.92 14.94 -12.70
N ARG A 96 19.37 16.21 -12.82
CA ARG A 96 20.79 16.54 -13.10
C ARG A 96 21.71 16.05 -11.99
N CYS A 97 21.34 16.19 -10.71
CA CYS A 97 22.11 15.63 -9.60
C CYS A 97 22.24 14.11 -9.72
N ALA A 98 21.15 13.40 -10.01
CA ALA A 98 21.19 11.94 -10.17
C ALA A 98 22.07 11.49 -11.32
N TYR A 99 22.03 12.22 -12.44
CA TYR A 99 22.92 12.01 -13.56
C TYR A 99 24.38 12.21 -13.18
N LYS A 100 24.71 13.31 -12.49
CA LYS A 100 26.06 13.58 -12.00
C LYS A 100 26.56 12.47 -11.08
N HIS A 101 25.75 12.02 -10.11
CA HIS A 101 26.09 10.89 -9.25
C HIS A 101 26.38 9.60 -10.01
N LEU A 102 25.65 9.33 -11.10
CA LEU A 102 25.91 8.16 -11.95
C LEU A 102 27.19 8.31 -12.78
N GLU A 103 27.50 9.52 -13.26
CA GLU A 103 28.73 9.80 -14.01
C GLU A 103 29.97 9.70 -13.12
N ASP A 104 29.92 10.34 -11.95
CA ASP A 104 31.00 10.33 -10.96
C ASP A 104 31.23 8.92 -10.40
N ALA A 105 30.16 8.12 -10.27
CA ALA A 105 30.22 6.72 -9.88
C ALA A 105 30.21 5.78 -11.09
N GLY A 106 31.21 5.91 -11.99
CA GLY A 106 31.29 5.16 -13.25
C GLY A 106 31.05 3.64 -13.12
N HIS A 107 31.52 3.01 -12.04
CA HIS A 107 31.28 1.59 -11.76
C HIS A 107 29.79 1.20 -11.67
N LEU A 108 28.88 2.14 -11.38
CA LEU A 108 27.44 1.92 -11.36
C LEU A 108 26.82 1.82 -12.76
N LYS A 109 27.48 2.36 -13.79
CA LYS A 109 27.04 2.29 -15.19
C LYS A 109 27.09 0.88 -15.78
N HIS A 110 27.78 -0.07 -15.14
CA HIS A 110 27.67 -1.49 -15.47
C HIS A 110 26.29 -2.08 -15.11
N HIS A 111 25.48 -1.39 -14.31
CA HIS A 111 24.26 -1.91 -13.73
C HIS A 111 23.05 -1.01 -13.95
N ALA A 112 23.22 0.31 -13.93
CA ALA A 112 22.15 1.29 -14.04
C ALA A 112 22.29 2.15 -15.31
N THR A 113 21.16 2.60 -15.84
CA THR A 113 21.12 3.56 -16.96
C THR A 113 20.83 4.98 -16.46
N LYS A 114 21.15 5.96 -17.31
CA LYS A 114 20.80 7.37 -17.12
C LYS A 114 19.30 7.57 -16.92
N ALA A 115 18.48 6.88 -17.73
CA ALA A 115 17.03 6.93 -17.61
C ALA A 115 16.53 6.45 -16.24
N LEU A 116 17.08 5.34 -15.71
CA LEU A 116 16.73 4.87 -14.37
C LEU A 116 17.14 5.87 -13.27
N ALA A 117 18.31 6.50 -13.40
CA ALA A 117 18.77 7.53 -12.46
C ALA A 117 17.86 8.77 -12.46
N MET A 118 17.38 9.22 -13.62
CA MET A 118 16.42 10.33 -13.70
C MET A 118 15.09 9.97 -13.04
N HIS A 119 14.54 8.78 -13.31
CA HIS A 119 13.28 8.36 -12.70
C HIS A 119 13.36 8.17 -11.18
N ILE A 120 14.51 7.77 -10.66
CA ILE A 120 14.69 7.72 -9.21
C ILE A 120 14.78 9.10 -8.57
N ALA A 121 15.27 10.10 -9.31
CA ALA A 121 15.26 11.49 -8.90
C ALA A 121 13.86 12.08 -8.88
N ASP A 122 13.04 11.78 -9.89
CA ASP A 122 11.62 12.19 -9.93
C ASP A 122 10.84 11.62 -8.74
N GLU A 123 11.09 10.36 -8.35
CA GLU A 123 10.51 9.79 -7.14
C GLU A 123 10.94 10.54 -5.86
N ALA A 124 12.21 10.98 -5.78
CA ALA A 124 12.69 11.81 -4.67
C ALA A 124 12.05 13.21 -4.69
N TRP A 125 11.90 13.81 -5.87
CA TRP A 125 11.22 15.09 -6.06
C TRP A 125 9.77 15.04 -5.60
N ASN A 126 9.02 13.96 -5.85
CA ASN A 126 7.65 13.81 -5.34
C ASN A 126 7.56 13.91 -3.80
N GLY A 127 8.61 13.52 -3.07
CA GLY A 127 8.70 13.74 -1.62
C GLY A 127 8.98 15.20 -1.26
N VAL A 128 9.85 15.87 -2.02
CA VAL A 128 10.18 17.29 -1.86
C VAL A 128 8.98 18.18 -2.19
N SER A 129 8.34 17.96 -3.33
CA SER A 129 7.17 18.71 -3.80
C SER A 129 6.07 18.73 -2.75
N ARG A 130 5.67 17.55 -2.23
CA ARG A 130 4.67 17.44 -1.17
C ARG A 130 5.05 18.11 0.15
N HIS A 131 6.34 18.34 0.40
CA HIS A 131 6.81 19.07 1.56
C HIS A 131 6.79 20.59 1.34
N LEU A 132 7.13 21.02 0.12
CA LEU A 132 7.18 22.44 -0.23
C LEU A 132 5.79 23.03 -0.47
N PHE A 133 4.89 22.27 -1.09
CA PHE A 133 3.55 22.72 -1.48
C PHE A 133 2.49 22.01 -0.65
N ALA A 134 1.46 22.77 -0.26
CA ALA A 134 0.29 22.22 0.38
C ALA A 134 -0.52 21.37 -0.63
N ASP A 135 -1.19 20.34 -0.12
CA ASP A 135 -2.26 19.67 -0.84
C ASP A 135 -3.53 20.55 -0.88
N SER A 136 -4.59 20.04 -1.50
CA SER A 136 -5.89 20.73 -1.59
C SER A 136 -6.51 21.04 -0.22
N THR A 137 -6.04 20.41 0.86
CA THR A 137 -6.50 20.65 2.23
C THR A 137 -5.61 21.65 2.99
N GLY A 138 -4.67 22.31 2.30
CA GLY A 138 -3.71 23.22 2.91
C GLY A 138 -2.57 22.52 3.66
N LYS A 139 -2.51 21.19 3.68
CA LYS A 139 -1.56 20.41 4.48
C LYS A 139 -0.30 20.08 3.68
N ARG A 140 0.85 20.14 4.35
CA ARG A 140 2.16 19.77 3.78
C ARG A 140 2.65 18.47 4.38
N HIS A 141 3.40 17.69 3.60
CA HIS A 141 4.13 16.55 4.14
C HIS A 141 5.34 17.00 4.96
N GLY A 142 5.73 16.16 5.91
CA GLY A 142 6.94 16.37 6.70
C GLY A 142 8.21 16.36 5.85
N ARG A 143 9.27 16.95 6.41
CA ARG A 143 10.60 17.10 5.79
C ARG A 143 11.09 15.78 5.14
N PRO A 144 11.59 15.81 3.88
CA PRO A 144 12.00 14.60 3.16
C PRO A 144 13.02 13.78 3.94
N ARG A 145 12.87 12.46 3.96
CA ARG A 145 13.76 11.55 4.70
C ARG A 145 14.59 10.71 3.74
N VAL A 146 15.84 10.47 4.11
CA VAL A 146 16.69 9.49 3.43
C VAL A 146 16.22 8.09 3.86
N GLY A 147 15.87 7.27 2.87
CA GLY A 147 15.37 5.91 3.12
C GLY A 147 16.44 4.96 3.64
N ARG A 148 16.11 3.67 3.67
CA ARG A 148 17.07 2.58 3.97
C ARG A 148 17.14 1.63 2.78
N ARG A 149 18.30 1.01 2.57
CA ARG A 149 18.53 0.03 1.50
C ARG A 149 17.48 -1.07 1.43
N HIS A 150 16.99 -1.52 2.58
CA HIS A 150 16.06 -2.65 2.65
C HIS A 150 14.60 -2.23 2.48
N ASP A 151 14.29 -0.94 2.67
CA ASP A 151 12.98 -0.37 2.37
C ASP A 151 12.90 0.03 0.89
N PHE A 152 14.04 0.10 0.20
CA PHE A 152 14.12 0.27 -1.24
C PHE A 152 13.72 -1.03 -1.95
N THR A 153 12.45 -1.11 -2.37
CA THR A 153 11.85 -2.31 -2.96
C THR A 153 11.41 -2.12 -4.40
N ARG A 154 11.42 -0.91 -4.96
CA ARG A 154 10.94 -0.60 -6.31
C ARG A 154 11.95 0.25 -7.05
N ILE A 155 12.24 -0.13 -8.30
CA ILE A 155 12.93 0.69 -9.27
C ILE A 155 11.88 1.12 -10.30
N PRO A 156 11.53 2.41 -10.35
CA PRO A 156 10.57 2.90 -11.33
C PRO A 156 11.19 2.80 -12.73
N GLY A 157 10.48 2.15 -13.65
CA GLY A 157 10.81 2.18 -15.07
C GLY A 157 10.38 3.49 -15.73
N ARG A 158 10.79 3.64 -16.97
CA ARG A 158 10.34 4.67 -17.89
C ARG A 158 9.10 4.21 -18.64
N ALA A 159 8.17 5.14 -18.85
CA ALA A 159 7.05 4.94 -19.74
C ALA A 159 7.49 4.65 -21.18
N ARG A 160 6.66 3.90 -21.91
CA ARG A 160 6.76 3.69 -23.34
C ARG A 160 6.64 5.03 -24.04
N SER A 161 7.48 5.23 -25.05
CA SER A 161 7.26 6.34 -25.96
C SER A 161 6.02 6.06 -26.80
N HIS A 162 5.08 6.98 -26.78
CA HIS A 162 3.92 6.96 -27.67
C HIS A 162 4.11 7.83 -28.91
N THR A 163 5.18 8.63 -28.94
CA THR A 163 5.60 9.44 -30.10
C THR A 163 6.72 8.79 -30.90
N THR A 164 7.22 7.64 -30.46
CA THR A 164 8.29 6.92 -31.15
C THR A 164 7.99 5.45 -31.03
N GLU A 165 7.79 4.80 -32.17
CA GLU A 165 7.53 3.38 -32.23
C GLU A 165 8.68 2.58 -31.60
N ASN A 166 8.36 1.43 -30.99
CA ASN A 166 9.37 0.48 -30.50
C ASN A 166 10.41 1.11 -29.57
N LYS A 167 9.96 2.02 -28.69
CA LYS A 167 10.82 2.71 -27.75
C LYS A 167 10.36 2.54 -26.30
N TRP A 168 11.08 1.65 -25.61
CA TRP A 168 11.12 1.53 -24.15
C TRP A 168 12.57 1.63 -23.67
N GLU A 169 12.87 2.62 -22.83
CA GLU A 169 14.26 2.95 -22.44
C GLU A 169 14.77 2.20 -21.20
N THR A 170 13.92 1.42 -20.53
CA THR A 170 14.28 0.73 -19.27
C THR A 170 13.80 -0.72 -19.24
N PHE A 171 12.90 -1.10 -18.33
CA PHE A 171 12.28 -2.40 -18.28
C PHE A 171 11.18 -2.48 -19.35
N ARG A 172 11.24 -3.50 -20.20
CA ARG A 172 10.20 -3.80 -21.19
C ARG A 172 9.64 -5.20 -20.98
N LEU A 173 8.33 -5.35 -21.13
CA LEU A 173 7.69 -6.65 -21.30
C LEU A 173 7.74 -7.05 -22.79
N VAL A 174 8.31 -8.21 -23.10
CA VAL A 174 8.40 -8.73 -24.47
C VAL A 174 7.63 -10.05 -24.56
N GLY A 175 7.30 -10.48 -25.77
CA GLY A 175 6.53 -11.70 -26.02
C GLY A 175 5.04 -11.41 -26.14
N THR A 176 4.26 -12.48 -26.31
CA THR A 176 2.80 -12.40 -26.41
C THR A 176 2.13 -13.35 -25.41
N LEU A 177 0.87 -13.10 -25.07
CA LEU A 177 0.10 -14.04 -24.25
C LEU A 177 -0.01 -15.40 -24.95
N HIS A 178 -0.32 -15.41 -26.25
CA HIS A 178 -0.40 -16.63 -27.05
C HIS A 178 0.92 -17.41 -27.03
N GLY A 179 2.04 -16.75 -27.36
CA GLY A 179 3.37 -17.37 -27.33
C GLY A 179 3.84 -17.77 -25.93
N HIS A 180 3.23 -17.23 -24.87
CA HIS A 180 3.44 -17.73 -23.51
C HIS A 180 2.61 -18.97 -23.19
N VAL A 181 1.36 -19.02 -23.63
CA VAL A 181 0.46 -20.14 -23.32
C VAL A 181 0.91 -21.39 -24.07
N MET A 182 1.21 -21.28 -25.37
CA MET A 182 1.48 -22.43 -26.26
C MET A 182 2.52 -23.41 -25.72
N PRO A 183 3.71 -22.99 -25.24
CA PRO A 183 4.73 -23.94 -24.77
C PRO A 183 4.45 -24.55 -23.39
N PHE A 184 3.40 -24.07 -22.70
CA PHE A 184 3.04 -24.48 -21.34
C PHE A 184 1.64 -25.07 -21.28
N THR A 185 1.04 -25.41 -22.42
CA THR A 185 -0.21 -26.15 -22.52
C THR A 185 0.04 -27.45 -23.26
N ASP A 186 -0.48 -28.55 -22.75
CA ASP A 186 -0.41 -29.85 -23.41
C ASP A 186 -1.40 -29.87 -24.59
N GLY A 187 -0.93 -29.50 -25.78
CA GLY A 187 -1.70 -29.61 -27.03
C GLY A 187 -3.03 -28.83 -27.10
N GLY A 188 -3.31 -27.94 -26.14
CA GLY A 188 -4.54 -27.11 -26.11
C GLY A 188 -5.67 -27.62 -25.21
N GLN A 189 -5.53 -28.76 -24.52
CA GLN A 189 -6.63 -29.38 -23.77
C GLN A 189 -6.56 -29.19 -22.23
N HIS A 190 -6.62 -27.94 -21.76
CA HIS A 190 -7.28 -27.57 -20.49
C HIS A 190 -6.50 -27.20 -19.21
N THR A 191 -5.16 -27.16 -19.14
CA THR A 191 -4.51 -26.44 -18.01
C THR A 191 -3.13 -25.88 -18.36
N LEU A 192 -2.92 -24.58 -18.13
CA LEU A 192 -1.60 -23.96 -18.21
C LEU A 192 -0.69 -24.56 -17.12
N MET A 193 0.43 -25.17 -17.51
CA MET A 193 1.41 -25.78 -16.60
C MET A 193 2.78 -25.13 -16.78
N GLN A 194 3.13 -24.22 -15.85
CA GLN A 194 4.40 -23.49 -15.91
C GLN A 194 5.48 -24.18 -15.07
N PRO A 195 6.61 -24.63 -15.66
CA PRO A 195 7.64 -25.37 -14.94
C PRO A 195 8.23 -24.55 -13.79
N HIS A 196 8.77 -25.23 -12.77
CA HIS A 196 9.37 -24.54 -11.61
C HIS A 196 10.50 -23.58 -12.03
N ARG A 197 11.35 -24.05 -12.94
CA ARG A 197 12.37 -23.26 -13.62
C ARG A 197 11.84 -22.84 -14.98
N MET A 198 11.48 -21.57 -15.12
CA MET A 198 11.01 -21.05 -16.40
C MET A 198 12.18 -21.02 -17.40
N PRO A 199 12.00 -21.49 -18.64
CA PRO A 199 12.98 -21.30 -19.71
C PRO A 199 13.27 -19.81 -19.89
N LYS A 200 14.54 -19.48 -20.12
CA LYS A 200 14.96 -18.10 -20.40
C LYS A 200 14.82 -17.85 -21.90
N PRO A 201 13.97 -16.90 -22.34
CA PRO A 201 13.89 -16.53 -23.73
C PRO A 201 15.23 -16.09 -24.29
N GLN A 202 15.50 -16.47 -25.53
CA GLN A 202 16.61 -15.95 -26.32
C GLN A 202 16.12 -14.82 -27.22
N MET A 203 17.00 -13.86 -27.50
CA MET A 203 16.70 -12.79 -28.44
C MET A 203 16.53 -13.40 -29.84
N PRO A 204 15.51 -13.00 -30.61
CA PRO A 204 15.36 -13.48 -31.99
C PRO A 204 16.62 -13.28 -32.83
N THR A 205 16.97 -14.30 -33.60
CA THR A 205 18.05 -14.27 -34.59
C THR A 205 17.47 -14.09 -36.00
N GLY A 206 18.29 -13.61 -36.94
CA GLY A 206 17.89 -13.41 -38.34
C GLY A 206 17.61 -11.95 -38.71
N LYS A 207 16.99 -11.76 -39.89
CA LYS A 207 16.66 -10.46 -40.46
C LYS A 207 15.14 -10.34 -40.64
N VAL A 208 14.59 -9.17 -40.35
CA VAL A 208 13.17 -8.83 -40.45
C VAL A 208 13.01 -7.68 -41.43
N ALA A 209 12.01 -7.74 -42.29
CA ALA A 209 11.71 -6.66 -43.22
C ALA A 209 11.32 -5.38 -42.47
N THR A 210 11.82 -4.24 -42.94
CA THR A 210 11.54 -2.93 -42.34
C THR A 210 10.27 -2.27 -42.88
N GLY A 211 9.61 -2.90 -43.86
CA GLY A 211 8.49 -2.31 -44.61
C GLY A 211 8.94 -1.20 -45.59
N LYS A 212 10.24 -0.92 -45.69
CA LYS A 212 10.82 0.03 -46.66
C LYS A 212 11.52 -0.73 -47.77
N VAL A 213 11.53 -0.17 -48.97
CA VAL A 213 12.30 -0.69 -50.12
C VAL A 213 13.63 0.05 -50.17
N ALA A 214 14.73 -0.68 -50.36
CA ALA A 214 16.05 -0.09 -50.58
C ALA A 214 16.14 0.52 -51.98
N ALA A 215 17.13 1.39 -52.22
CA ALA A 215 17.36 1.99 -53.54
C ALA A 215 17.54 0.95 -54.67
N SER A 216 17.94 -0.28 -54.33
CA SER A 216 18.08 -1.40 -55.26
C SER A 216 16.78 -2.17 -55.55
N GLY A 217 15.60 -1.64 -55.18
CA GLY A 217 14.30 -2.30 -55.36
C GLY A 217 14.02 -3.49 -54.43
N LYS A 218 14.99 -3.89 -53.58
CA LYS A 218 14.85 -5.01 -52.64
C LYS A 218 14.26 -4.55 -51.30
N PRO A 219 13.47 -5.38 -50.59
CA PRO A 219 13.02 -5.06 -49.24
C PRO A 219 14.19 -4.78 -48.31
N SER A 220 14.18 -3.62 -47.66
CA SER A 220 15.19 -3.25 -46.69
C SER A 220 14.99 -4.09 -45.42
N MET A 221 16.04 -4.77 -44.99
CA MET A 221 16.02 -5.73 -43.88
C MET A 221 16.83 -5.19 -42.70
N ARG A 222 16.32 -5.37 -41.48
CA ARG A 222 17.04 -5.10 -40.23
C ARG A 222 17.28 -6.37 -39.43
N LYS A 223 18.27 -6.38 -38.54
CA LYS A 223 18.44 -7.47 -37.59
C LYS A 223 17.21 -7.61 -36.69
N ALA A 224 16.78 -8.84 -36.45
CA ALA A 224 15.73 -9.14 -35.50
C ALA A 224 16.15 -8.71 -34.08
N ASN A 225 15.20 -8.25 -33.29
CA ASN A 225 15.43 -7.86 -31.91
C ASN A 225 14.21 -8.21 -31.05
N TRP A 226 14.22 -7.82 -29.78
CA TRP A 226 13.14 -8.12 -28.84
C TRP A 226 11.75 -7.56 -29.20
N TRP A 227 11.64 -6.61 -30.13
CA TRP A 227 10.34 -6.14 -30.65
C TRP A 227 9.71 -7.16 -31.61
N ASP A 228 10.52 -8.03 -32.21
CA ASP A 228 10.09 -9.11 -33.10
C ASP A 228 9.81 -10.42 -32.33
N TYR A 229 10.03 -10.41 -31.01
CA TYR A 229 9.90 -11.60 -30.18
C TYR A 229 8.43 -11.86 -29.81
N THR A 230 7.87 -12.96 -30.32
CA THR A 230 6.48 -13.36 -30.12
C THR A 230 6.27 -14.49 -29.12
N GLY A 231 7.35 -15.06 -28.57
CA GLY A 231 7.31 -16.21 -27.65
C GLY A 231 6.92 -15.88 -26.20
N PRO A 232 7.30 -16.73 -25.22
CA PRO A 232 6.96 -16.55 -23.81
C PRO A 232 7.32 -15.20 -23.19
N LEU A 233 6.34 -14.61 -22.50
CA LEU A 233 6.52 -13.34 -21.80
C LEU A 233 7.76 -13.27 -20.91
N ALA A 234 8.54 -12.21 -21.08
CA ALA A 234 9.70 -11.90 -20.23
C ALA A 234 9.88 -10.40 -20.06
N VAL A 235 10.47 -9.99 -18.94
CA VAL A 235 10.94 -8.61 -18.74
C VAL A 235 12.40 -8.52 -19.15
N VAL A 236 12.70 -7.64 -20.10
CA VAL A 236 14.05 -7.41 -20.60
C VAL A 236 14.54 -6.04 -20.14
N PHE A 237 15.80 -6.01 -19.71
CA PHE A 237 16.55 -4.79 -19.42
C PHE A 237 17.93 -4.87 -20.07
N THR A 238 18.25 -3.94 -20.96
CA THR A 238 19.49 -3.95 -21.77
C THR A 238 20.75 -3.56 -20.99
N GLY A 239 20.69 -3.52 -19.64
CA GLY A 239 21.81 -3.11 -18.80
C GLY A 239 22.12 -1.61 -18.90
N GLY A 240 23.13 -1.16 -18.14
CA GLY A 240 23.68 0.19 -18.30
C GLY A 240 24.62 0.28 -19.51
N PRO A 241 25.01 1.51 -19.94
CA PRO A 241 25.78 1.72 -21.17
C PRO A 241 27.13 0.98 -21.20
N ASP A 242 27.71 0.69 -20.04
CA ASP A 242 29.02 0.01 -19.91
C ASP A 242 28.88 -1.48 -19.60
N SER A 243 27.66 -2.04 -19.74
CA SER A 243 27.40 -3.45 -19.46
C SER A 243 27.79 -4.34 -20.65
N LYS A 244 28.90 -5.08 -20.52
CA LYS A 244 29.32 -6.11 -21.49
C LYS A 244 28.58 -7.46 -21.35
N ARG A 245 27.68 -7.59 -20.36
CA ARG A 245 27.04 -8.87 -19.98
C ARG A 245 25.74 -9.17 -20.73
N GLY A 246 25.47 -8.46 -21.83
CA GLY A 246 24.24 -8.55 -22.60
C GLY A 246 22.98 -8.15 -21.82
N ASP A 247 21.82 -8.49 -22.37
CA ASP A 247 20.52 -8.17 -21.77
C ASP A 247 20.26 -8.99 -20.50
N LEU A 248 19.60 -8.37 -19.51
CA LEU A 248 19.00 -9.05 -18.38
C LEU A 248 17.58 -9.46 -18.77
N VAL A 249 17.38 -10.75 -19.00
CA VAL A 249 16.08 -11.33 -19.39
C VAL A 249 15.49 -12.07 -18.20
N LEU A 250 14.30 -11.65 -17.78
CA LEU A 250 13.62 -12.14 -16.58
C LEU A 250 12.30 -12.79 -16.98
N PRO A 251 12.23 -14.13 -17.05
CA PRO A 251 11.00 -14.82 -17.44
C PRO A 251 9.83 -14.47 -16.52
N VAL A 252 8.67 -14.21 -17.10
CA VAL A 252 7.44 -13.93 -16.34
C VAL A 252 6.76 -15.25 -16.00
N ARG A 253 6.15 -15.34 -14.81
CA ARG A 253 5.18 -16.38 -14.49
C ARG A 253 3.79 -15.76 -14.50
N ILE A 254 2.86 -16.35 -15.27
CA ILE A 254 1.48 -15.88 -15.31
C ILE A 254 0.75 -16.38 -14.05
N PRO A 255 -0.02 -15.53 -13.36
CA PRO A 255 -0.86 -15.98 -12.26
C PRO A 255 -1.86 -17.06 -12.71
N GLN A 256 -1.96 -18.16 -11.96
CA GLN A 256 -2.86 -19.28 -12.22
C GLN A 256 -3.92 -19.41 -11.11
N GLY A 257 -5.04 -20.05 -11.43
CA GLY A 257 -6.13 -20.33 -10.50
C GLY A 257 -7.49 -19.82 -11.00
N PRO A 258 -8.58 -20.10 -10.25
CA PRO A 258 -9.93 -19.70 -10.64
C PRO A 258 -10.05 -18.19 -10.94
N GLY A 259 -10.64 -17.85 -12.09
CA GLY A 259 -10.82 -16.46 -12.53
C GLY A 259 -9.53 -15.69 -12.89
N GLN A 260 -8.34 -16.31 -12.84
CA GLN A 260 -7.11 -15.62 -13.26
C GLN A 260 -6.99 -15.55 -14.78
N GLU A 261 -7.53 -16.52 -15.52
CA GLU A 261 -7.37 -16.57 -16.97
C GLU A 261 -7.97 -15.32 -17.67
N GLU A 262 -9.22 -14.99 -17.38
CA GLU A 262 -9.87 -13.79 -17.91
C GLU A 262 -9.14 -12.51 -17.48
N ARG A 263 -8.69 -12.45 -16.22
CA ARG A 263 -7.91 -11.32 -15.70
C ARG A 263 -6.59 -11.15 -16.44
N VAL A 264 -5.89 -12.25 -16.72
CA VAL A 264 -4.64 -12.27 -17.48
C VAL A 264 -4.90 -11.83 -18.91
N ARG A 265 -5.93 -12.38 -19.56
CA ARG A 265 -6.34 -12.00 -20.92
C ARG A 265 -6.66 -10.51 -21.01
N HIS A 266 -7.44 -9.96 -20.07
CA HIS A 266 -7.77 -8.52 -20.00
C HIS A 266 -6.54 -7.61 -20.02
N PHE A 267 -5.47 -8.01 -19.36
CA PHE A 267 -4.27 -7.19 -19.22
C PHE A 267 -3.16 -7.48 -20.23
N LEU A 268 -3.04 -8.73 -20.69
CA LEU A 268 -1.89 -9.21 -21.49
C LEU A 268 -2.24 -9.53 -22.95
N ALA A 269 -3.53 -9.55 -23.33
CA ALA A 269 -3.91 -9.81 -24.72
C ALA A 269 -3.52 -8.68 -25.67
N ASP A 270 -3.48 -7.43 -25.21
CA ASP A 270 -3.12 -6.26 -26.02
C ASP A 270 -1.82 -5.57 -25.54
N PRO A 271 -0.68 -5.83 -26.19
CA PRO A 271 0.59 -5.16 -25.91
C PRO A 271 0.60 -3.64 -26.14
N ARG A 272 -0.34 -3.09 -26.91
CA ARG A 272 -0.42 -1.64 -27.18
C ARG A 272 -0.78 -0.85 -25.92
N ARG A 273 -1.50 -1.47 -25.00
CA ARG A 273 -1.89 -0.87 -23.70
C ARG A 273 -0.77 -0.88 -22.66
N TRP A 274 0.31 -1.63 -22.89
CA TRP A 274 1.42 -1.68 -21.95
C TRP A 274 2.20 -0.36 -21.95
N HIS A 275 2.27 0.26 -20.77
CA HIS A 275 2.83 1.61 -20.65
C HIS A 275 4.17 1.63 -19.95
N LYS A 276 4.30 0.98 -18.80
CA LYS A 276 5.49 1.10 -17.94
C LYS A 276 5.65 -0.15 -17.10
N VAL A 277 6.88 -0.62 -16.94
CA VAL A 277 7.19 -1.71 -16.02
C VAL A 277 8.05 -1.18 -14.88
N ASP A 278 7.58 -1.37 -13.65
CA ASP A 278 8.41 -1.15 -12.46
C ASP A 278 8.95 -2.47 -11.95
N LEU A 279 10.26 -2.51 -11.72
CA LEU A 279 10.89 -3.69 -11.15
C LEU A 279 10.81 -3.62 -9.63
N VAL A 280 10.11 -4.59 -9.04
CA VAL A 280 9.82 -4.65 -7.61
C VAL A 280 10.44 -5.89 -7.00
N ARG A 281 10.88 -5.79 -5.74
CA ARG A 281 11.30 -6.93 -4.94
C ARG A 281 10.53 -6.99 -3.62
N ARG A 282 10.11 -8.19 -3.22
CA ARG A 282 9.50 -8.47 -1.93
C ARG A 282 10.38 -9.39 -1.10
N ARG A 283 10.37 -9.17 0.22
CA ARG A 283 11.04 -10.08 1.14
C ARG A 283 10.35 -11.43 1.13
N LYS A 284 11.14 -12.48 0.88
CA LYS A 284 10.73 -13.87 1.04
C LYS A 284 11.86 -14.63 1.68
N ALA A 285 11.65 -15.10 2.90
CA ALA A 285 12.75 -15.67 3.69
C ALA A 285 13.25 -17.02 3.15
N SER A 286 12.42 -17.70 2.33
CA SER A 286 12.79 -18.94 1.65
C SER A 286 13.42 -18.73 0.27
N ALA A 287 13.39 -17.51 -0.29
CA ALA A 287 13.93 -17.27 -1.62
C ALA A 287 15.47 -17.13 -1.59
N PRO A 288 16.17 -17.56 -2.65
CA PRO A 288 17.59 -17.22 -2.86
C PRO A 288 17.81 -15.71 -2.75
N GLY A 289 18.84 -15.29 -2.01
CA GLY A 289 19.10 -13.87 -1.73
C GLY A 289 18.08 -13.18 -0.79
N GLY A 290 17.04 -13.88 -0.33
CA GLY A 290 16.01 -13.38 0.58
C GLY A 290 14.99 -12.44 -0.06
N TRP A 291 14.87 -12.48 -1.39
CA TRP A 291 13.97 -11.64 -2.19
C TRP A 291 13.30 -12.45 -3.30
N VAL A 292 12.04 -12.14 -3.58
CA VAL A 292 11.37 -12.46 -4.85
C VAL A 292 11.20 -11.19 -5.66
N TYR A 293 11.14 -11.33 -6.98
CA TYR A 293 11.05 -10.20 -7.90
C TYR A 293 9.72 -10.23 -8.66
N GLU A 294 9.21 -9.05 -8.93
CA GLU A 294 7.93 -8.81 -9.60
C GLU A 294 8.12 -7.68 -10.60
N ALA A 295 7.40 -7.75 -11.71
CA ALA A 295 7.20 -6.65 -12.62
C ALA A 295 5.80 -6.08 -12.40
N HIS A 296 5.72 -4.83 -11.98
CA HIS A 296 4.46 -4.10 -11.86
C HIS A 296 4.22 -3.40 -13.19
N LEU A 297 3.42 -4.03 -14.04
CA LEU A 297 3.09 -3.56 -15.37
C LEU A 297 1.93 -2.58 -15.27
N LEU A 298 2.21 -1.30 -15.52
CA LEU A 298 1.20 -0.27 -15.71
C LEU A 298 0.60 -0.41 -17.11
N ILE A 299 -0.72 -0.42 -17.15
CA ILE A 299 -1.55 -0.62 -18.34
C ILE A 299 -2.47 0.58 -18.48
N LEU A 300 -2.62 1.08 -19.71
CA LEU A 300 -3.57 2.14 -20.04
C LEU A 300 -4.99 1.55 -20.10
N GLY A 301 -5.90 2.17 -19.37
CA GLY A 301 -7.30 1.74 -19.25
C GLY A 301 -7.63 1.04 -17.93
N SER A 302 -8.91 0.68 -17.81
CA SER A 302 -9.52 0.23 -16.56
C SER A 302 -8.95 -1.08 -16.01
N GLY A 303 -9.07 -1.25 -14.70
CA GLY A 303 -8.78 -2.51 -14.04
C GLY A 303 -9.79 -3.59 -14.40
N TYR A 304 -9.42 -4.86 -14.23
CA TYR A 304 -10.30 -6.00 -14.44
C TYR A 304 -11.34 -6.12 -13.30
N ALA A 305 -12.61 -6.29 -13.67
CA ALA A 305 -13.69 -6.76 -12.81
C ALA A 305 -14.34 -7.98 -13.46
N SER A 306 -14.55 -9.05 -12.70
CA SER A 306 -15.18 -10.27 -13.23
C SER A 306 -16.63 -10.00 -13.66
N PRO A 307 -17.18 -10.81 -14.58
CA PRO A 307 -18.60 -10.71 -14.98
C PRO A 307 -19.55 -10.64 -13.79
N ALA A 308 -19.40 -11.54 -12.81
CA ALA A 308 -20.22 -11.56 -11.59
C ALA A 308 -20.15 -10.25 -10.78
N ILE A 309 -18.97 -9.63 -10.66
CA ILE A 309 -18.83 -8.34 -9.95
C ILE A 309 -19.44 -7.19 -10.75
N ARG A 310 -19.35 -7.23 -12.09
CA ARG A 310 -20.01 -6.22 -12.93
C ARG A 310 -21.53 -6.32 -12.84
N GLN A 311 -22.07 -7.54 -12.89
CA GLN A 311 -23.50 -7.80 -12.73
C GLN A 311 -23.98 -7.35 -11.34
N MET A 312 -23.27 -7.70 -10.27
CA MET A 312 -23.61 -7.25 -8.91
C MET A 312 -23.64 -5.72 -8.81
N ARG A 313 -22.68 -5.02 -9.42
CA ARG A 313 -22.68 -3.55 -9.42
C ARG A 313 -23.84 -2.95 -10.21
N GLN A 314 -24.23 -3.57 -11.33
CA GLN A 314 -25.39 -3.17 -12.12
C GLN A 314 -26.69 -3.37 -11.31
N GLN A 315 -26.84 -4.52 -10.66
CA GLN A 315 -27.97 -4.79 -9.78
C GLN A 315 -28.01 -3.83 -8.59
N ALA A 316 -26.86 -3.55 -7.97
CA ALA A 316 -26.77 -2.57 -6.88
C ALA A 316 -27.23 -1.17 -7.34
N ALA A 317 -26.88 -0.76 -8.57
CA ALA A 317 -27.29 0.52 -9.12
C ALA A 317 -28.81 0.61 -9.34
N THR A 318 -29.49 -0.50 -9.65
CA THR A 318 -30.95 -0.53 -9.84
C THR A 318 -31.74 -0.64 -8.53
N LEU A 319 -31.08 -0.80 -7.38
CA LEU A 319 -31.78 -0.90 -6.09
C LEU A 319 -32.47 0.42 -5.69
N GLU A 320 -32.03 1.55 -6.24
CA GLU A 320 -32.56 2.89 -5.93
C GLU A 320 -32.73 3.11 -4.41
N ARG A 321 -31.69 2.77 -3.64
CA ARG A 321 -31.66 2.94 -2.18
C ARG A 321 -30.80 4.11 -1.77
N ILE A 322 -31.21 4.79 -0.70
CA ILE A 322 -30.40 5.72 0.06
C ILE A 322 -29.99 5.07 1.38
N GLY A 323 -28.72 5.17 1.74
CA GLY A 323 -28.23 4.55 2.97
C GLY A 323 -27.28 5.43 3.76
N GLY A 324 -27.20 5.12 5.04
CA GLY A 324 -26.26 5.75 5.94
C GLY A 324 -25.43 4.71 6.66
N VAL A 325 -24.22 5.11 7.05
CA VAL A 325 -23.19 4.28 7.62
C VAL A 325 -22.70 4.93 8.91
N ASP A 326 -22.80 4.19 10.02
CA ASP A 326 -22.15 4.55 11.27
C ASP A 326 -20.91 3.69 11.49
N GLY A 327 -19.76 4.35 11.58
CA GLY A 327 -18.48 3.71 11.82
C GLY A 327 -18.07 3.84 13.27
N ASN A 328 -17.68 2.74 13.90
CA ASN A 328 -17.17 2.75 15.26
C ASN A 328 -15.92 1.84 15.37
N VAL A 329 -15.29 1.81 16.53
CA VAL A 329 -14.02 1.09 16.78
C VAL A 329 -14.18 -0.43 16.64
N SER A 330 -15.39 -0.95 16.92
CA SER A 330 -15.70 -2.38 17.04
C SER A 330 -16.61 -2.94 15.93
N ASN A 331 -17.42 -2.10 15.30
CA ASN A 331 -18.48 -2.45 14.36
C ASN A 331 -18.61 -1.37 13.28
N LEU A 332 -19.28 -1.73 12.19
CA LEU A 332 -19.79 -0.80 11.18
C LEU A 332 -21.27 -1.13 10.99
N SER A 333 -22.14 -0.15 11.22
CA SER A 333 -23.59 -0.30 11.08
C SER A 333 -24.04 0.42 9.82
N ILE A 334 -24.91 -0.22 9.04
CA ILE A 334 -25.45 0.34 7.81
C ILE A 334 -26.97 0.19 7.87
N VAL A 335 -27.70 1.25 7.54
CA VAL A 335 -29.14 1.22 7.36
C VAL A 335 -29.47 1.91 6.05
N SER A 336 -30.41 1.36 5.28
CA SER A 336 -30.82 1.91 4.00
C SER A 336 -32.32 1.80 3.79
N PHE A 337 -32.87 2.73 3.03
CA PHE A 337 -34.28 2.86 2.68
C PHE A 337 -34.43 2.89 1.15
N PRO A 338 -35.58 2.49 0.59
CA PRO A 338 -35.89 2.84 -0.80
C PRO A 338 -35.86 4.37 -0.96
N ALA A 339 -35.33 4.88 -2.08
CA ALA A 339 -35.17 6.32 -2.29
C ALA A 339 -36.52 7.06 -2.39
N SER A 340 -37.56 6.37 -2.88
CA SER A 340 -38.96 6.83 -2.92
C SER A 340 -39.57 6.99 -1.53
N LEU A 341 -39.07 6.27 -0.54
CA LEU A 341 -39.69 6.08 0.78
C LEU A 341 -41.09 5.44 0.73
N ASP A 342 -41.38 4.68 -0.33
CA ASP A 342 -42.61 3.88 -0.44
C ASP A 342 -42.40 2.46 0.14
N PRO A 343 -43.20 2.02 1.11
CA PRO A 343 -43.19 0.64 1.61
C PRO A 343 -43.44 -0.43 0.56
N ALA A 344 -44.16 -0.10 -0.52
CA ALA A 344 -44.44 -1.03 -1.61
C ALA A 344 -43.17 -1.41 -2.39
N ASP A 345 -42.17 -0.52 -2.44
CA ASP A 345 -40.92 -0.77 -3.17
C ASP A 345 -40.01 -1.74 -2.41
N SER A 346 -39.76 -1.48 -1.13
CA SER A 346 -39.01 -2.38 -0.24
C SER A 346 -39.00 -1.90 1.21
N THR A 347 -38.74 -2.81 2.14
CA THR A 347 -38.54 -2.46 3.56
C THR A 347 -37.15 -1.86 3.84
N PRO A 348 -36.96 -1.18 4.98
CA PRO A 348 -35.64 -0.76 5.45
C PRO A 348 -34.75 -1.99 5.67
N ALA A 349 -33.49 -1.87 5.27
CA ALA A 349 -32.52 -2.94 5.37
C ALA A 349 -31.35 -2.50 6.24
N SER A 350 -30.92 -3.34 7.17
CA SER A 350 -29.81 -3.10 8.07
C SER A 350 -28.73 -4.19 7.98
N SER A 351 -27.48 -3.77 8.13
CA SER A 351 -26.31 -4.64 8.26
C SER A 351 -25.45 -4.20 9.44
N GLU A 352 -25.07 -5.14 10.29
CA GLU A 352 -24.02 -4.93 11.31
C GLU A 352 -22.77 -5.75 10.99
N ILE A 353 -21.71 -5.07 10.58
CA ILE A 353 -20.41 -5.70 10.35
C ILE A 353 -19.66 -5.79 11.67
N VAL A 354 -19.61 -7.00 12.25
CA VAL A 354 -18.86 -7.30 13.46
C VAL A 354 -17.79 -8.35 13.19
N LEU A 355 -16.83 -8.50 14.11
CA LEU A 355 -15.94 -9.65 14.09
C LEU A 355 -16.66 -10.85 14.73
N THR A 356 -16.72 -11.98 14.04
CA THR A 356 -17.23 -13.22 14.65
C THR A 356 -16.31 -13.73 15.75
N GLU A 357 -16.81 -14.59 16.64
CA GLU A 357 -15.97 -15.22 17.68
C GLU A 357 -14.81 -16.02 17.07
N GLU A 358 -15.04 -16.70 15.94
CA GLU A 358 -13.97 -17.38 15.21
C GLU A 358 -12.91 -16.41 14.67
N GLU A 359 -13.33 -15.28 14.10
CA GLU A 359 -12.42 -14.23 13.63
C GLU A 359 -11.63 -13.62 14.78
N LYS A 360 -12.28 -13.34 15.92
CA LYS A 360 -11.63 -12.86 17.15
C LYS A 360 -10.57 -13.86 17.62
N ALA A 361 -10.93 -15.13 17.78
CA ALA A 361 -10.00 -16.20 18.19
C ALA A 361 -8.81 -16.34 17.22
N ARG A 362 -9.06 -16.27 15.91
CA ARG A 362 -7.99 -16.29 14.89
C ARG A 362 -7.05 -15.10 15.03
N LEU A 363 -7.57 -13.89 15.17
CA LEU A 363 -6.79 -12.67 15.34
C LEU A 363 -5.96 -12.70 16.65
N GLU A 364 -6.51 -13.25 17.73
CA GLU A 364 -5.79 -13.44 18.98
C GLU A 364 -4.64 -14.46 18.85
N LYS A 365 -4.89 -15.59 18.18
CA LYS A 365 -3.86 -16.59 17.85
C LYS A 365 -2.75 -15.98 17.02
N GLU A 366 -3.08 -15.15 16.02
CA GLU A 366 -2.11 -14.41 15.22
C GLU A 366 -1.34 -13.38 16.04
N ALA A 367 -2.01 -12.66 16.94
CA ALA A 367 -1.38 -11.71 17.84
C ALA A 367 -0.39 -12.42 18.79
N LYS A 368 -0.75 -13.59 19.33
CA LYS A 368 0.14 -14.44 20.15
C LYS A 368 1.37 -14.87 19.34
N LYS A 369 1.17 -15.36 18.10
CA LYS A 369 2.27 -15.70 17.17
C LYS A 369 3.16 -14.47 16.86
N LYS A 370 2.57 -13.30 16.66
CA LYS A 370 3.31 -12.04 16.42
C LYS A 370 4.15 -11.64 17.62
N ARG A 371 3.60 -11.70 18.84
CA ARG A 371 4.35 -11.47 20.09
C ARG A 371 5.49 -12.48 20.25
N GLY A 372 5.25 -13.76 19.99
CA GLY A 372 6.27 -14.81 20.01
C GLY A 372 7.43 -14.52 19.06
N ARG A 373 7.13 -14.14 17.81
CA ARG A 373 8.13 -13.74 16.80
C ARG A 373 8.92 -12.50 17.22
N ALA A 374 8.26 -11.49 17.77
CA ALA A 374 8.93 -10.28 18.28
C ALA A 374 9.88 -10.61 19.44
N ARG A 375 9.45 -11.43 20.40
CA ARG A 375 10.31 -11.92 21.49
C ARG A 375 11.51 -12.73 20.97
N ALA A 376 11.31 -13.57 19.95
CA ALA A 376 12.41 -14.34 19.34
C ALA A 376 13.45 -13.45 18.65
N LEU A 377 13.01 -12.41 17.95
CA LEU A 377 13.90 -11.40 17.37
C LEU A 377 14.70 -10.68 18.44
N GLU A 378 14.03 -10.21 19.49
CA GLU A 378 14.67 -9.50 20.59
C GLU A 378 15.70 -10.39 21.31
N ARG A 379 15.37 -11.67 21.58
CA ARG A 379 16.33 -12.64 22.13
C ARG A 379 17.55 -12.83 21.23
N SER A 380 17.35 -12.97 19.93
CA SER A 380 18.47 -13.12 18.99
C SER A 380 19.35 -11.87 18.91
N ARG A 381 18.77 -10.67 19.03
CA ARG A 381 19.51 -9.41 19.10
C ARG A 381 20.35 -9.35 20.37
N ARG A 382 19.75 -9.62 21.53
CA ARG A 382 20.42 -9.66 22.85
C ARG A 382 21.58 -10.63 22.87
N ALA A 383 21.38 -11.84 22.35
CA ALA A 383 22.42 -12.87 22.26
C ALA A 383 23.67 -12.40 21.46
N THR A 384 23.50 -11.48 20.51
CA THR A 384 24.61 -10.97 19.69
C THR A 384 25.23 -9.69 20.27
N ASN A 385 24.57 -9.06 21.25
CA ASN A 385 24.94 -7.75 21.81
C ASN A 385 24.86 -7.80 23.34
N THR A 386 25.37 -8.86 23.96
CA THR A 386 25.18 -9.15 25.41
C THR A 386 25.68 -8.04 26.31
N ALA A 387 26.81 -7.40 25.96
CA ALA A 387 27.42 -6.29 26.71
C ALA A 387 26.55 -5.03 26.81
N GLN A 388 25.40 -4.97 26.12
CA GLN A 388 24.49 -3.83 26.16
C GLN A 388 23.25 -4.10 27.03
N TYR A 389 23.16 -5.27 27.66
CA TYR A 389 22.01 -5.68 28.45
C TYR A 389 22.43 -6.24 29.80
N GLY A 390 21.77 -5.79 30.86
CA GLY A 390 21.92 -6.36 32.19
C GLY A 390 21.23 -7.71 32.35
N MET A 391 21.53 -8.38 33.46
CA MET A 391 20.80 -9.58 33.88
C MET A 391 19.37 -9.23 34.29
N SER A 392 18.42 -10.13 34.03
CA SER A 392 17.07 -9.99 34.59
C SER A 392 17.08 -10.22 36.11
N LYS A 393 16.02 -9.76 36.80
CA LYS A 393 15.84 -10.02 38.24
C LYS A 393 16.01 -11.51 38.58
N ARG A 394 15.34 -12.39 37.81
CA ARG A 394 15.45 -13.86 37.98
C ARG A 394 16.86 -14.41 37.70
N GLN A 395 17.60 -13.81 36.77
CA GLN A 395 18.98 -14.22 36.48
C GLN A 395 19.93 -13.83 37.62
N ARG A 396 19.72 -12.65 38.22
CA ARG A 396 20.44 -12.20 39.40
C ARG A 396 20.15 -13.06 40.62
N GLU A 397 18.88 -13.26 40.96
CA GLU A 397 18.46 -14.11 42.09
C GLU A 397 19.01 -15.54 41.97
N ARG A 398 19.05 -16.08 40.75
CA ARG A 398 19.67 -17.38 40.49
C ARG A 398 21.18 -17.36 40.68
N ALA A 399 21.86 -16.29 40.28
CA ALA A 399 23.30 -16.14 40.47
C ALA A 399 23.64 -16.00 41.96
N GLU A 400 22.90 -15.16 42.69
CA GLU A 400 23.00 -14.96 44.14
C GLU A 400 22.77 -16.28 44.89
N ARG A 401 21.69 -17.01 44.58
CA ARG A 401 21.41 -18.32 45.20
C ARG A 401 22.50 -19.36 44.95
N ARG A 402 23.11 -19.36 43.76
CA ARG A 402 24.22 -20.27 43.45
C ARG A 402 25.47 -19.90 44.23
N ALA A 403 25.77 -18.61 44.34
CA ALA A 403 26.90 -18.11 45.12
C ALA A 403 26.74 -18.46 46.60
N ALA A 404 25.54 -18.25 47.17
CA ALA A 404 25.22 -18.63 48.55
C ALA A 404 25.41 -20.14 48.80
N ASN A 405 25.15 -20.98 47.79
CA ASN A 405 25.33 -22.43 47.88
C ASN A 405 26.76 -22.91 47.48
N GLY A 406 27.74 -22.00 47.35
CA GLY A 406 29.12 -22.35 46.96
C GLY A 406 29.27 -22.90 45.54
N LEU A 407 28.25 -22.78 44.69
CA LEU A 407 28.25 -23.31 43.33
C LEU A 407 28.91 -22.34 42.35
N LYS A 408 29.71 -22.86 41.41
CA LYS A 408 30.33 -22.06 40.34
C LYS A 408 29.30 -21.22 39.58
N ALA A 409 29.70 -19.98 39.26
CA ALA A 409 28.89 -19.05 38.48
C ALA A 409 28.54 -19.64 37.11
N LYS A 410 27.25 -19.57 36.72
CA LYS A 410 26.80 -20.06 35.42
C LYS A 410 26.84 -18.93 34.40
N THR A 411 27.54 -19.14 33.28
CA THR A 411 27.61 -18.18 32.18
C THR A 411 26.22 -17.87 31.62
N VAL A 412 25.84 -16.59 31.63
CA VAL A 412 24.58 -16.11 31.05
C VAL A 412 24.78 -15.81 29.57
N THR A 413 24.29 -16.69 28.70
CA THR A 413 24.44 -16.56 27.25
C THR A 413 23.54 -15.48 26.64
N VAL A 414 22.37 -15.22 27.23
CA VAL A 414 21.44 -14.18 26.77
C VAL A 414 20.90 -13.41 27.98
N PRO A 415 21.36 -12.17 28.20
CA PRO A 415 20.84 -11.33 29.28
C PRO A 415 19.37 -10.95 29.05
N GLY A 416 18.54 -11.17 30.07
CA GLY A 416 17.10 -10.93 30.05
C GLY A 416 16.68 -9.56 30.62
N GLY A 417 17.63 -8.77 31.13
CA GLY A 417 17.37 -7.49 31.78
C GLY A 417 17.14 -6.34 30.79
N ALA A 418 17.09 -5.11 31.33
CA ALA A 418 16.98 -3.90 30.53
C ALA A 418 18.27 -3.67 29.71
N ARG A 419 18.13 -2.89 28.64
CA ARG A 419 19.27 -2.40 27.86
C ARG A 419 19.92 -1.24 28.61
N ASP A 420 21.23 -1.12 28.51
CA ASP A 420 21.96 0.00 29.10
C ASP A 420 21.53 1.31 28.44
N ALA A 421 21.03 2.21 29.26
CA ALA A 421 20.54 3.52 28.87
C ALA A 421 21.16 4.59 29.77
N ARG A 422 21.15 5.84 29.29
CA ARG A 422 21.41 7.01 30.12
C ARG A 422 20.19 7.29 31.02
N SER A 423 20.32 8.23 31.95
CA SER A 423 19.24 8.64 32.86
C SER A 423 17.97 9.13 32.15
N ASP A 424 18.11 9.67 30.94
CA ASP A 424 16.99 10.10 30.07
C ASP A 424 16.27 8.93 29.35
N GLY A 425 16.67 7.67 29.61
CA GLY A 425 16.13 6.48 28.96
C GLY A 425 16.63 6.26 27.53
N VAL A 426 17.53 7.10 27.02
CA VAL A 426 18.13 6.91 25.69
C VAL A 426 19.19 5.80 25.77
N PRO A 427 19.11 4.77 24.91
CA PRO A 427 20.11 3.70 24.88
C PRO A 427 21.53 4.27 24.67
N LYS A 428 22.50 3.84 25.49
CA LYS A 428 23.91 4.27 25.37
C LYS A 428 24.45 3.98 23.97
N GLN A 429 24.09 2.82 23.43
CA GLN A 429 24.26 2.48 22.03
C GLN A 429 22.90 2.44 21.32
N ALA A 430 22.79 3.13 20.19
CA ALA A 430 21.61 3.06 19.34
C ALA A 430 21.47 1.69 18.67
N TYR A 431 20.24 1.14 18.62
CA TYR A 431 19.90 -0.14 17.99
C TYR A 431 20.42 -0.32 16.56
N ARG A 432 20.63 0.77 15.82
CA ARG A 432 21.16 0.77 14.45
C ARG A 432 22.61 0.32 14.33
N ARG A 433 23.34 0.38 15.44
CA ARG A 433 24.75 -0.06 15.54
C ARG A 433 24.87 -1.48 16.08
N ASP A 434 23.74 -2.14 16.39
CA ASP A 434 23.76 -3.51 16.88
C ASP A 434 24.32 -4.47 15.84
N ARG A 435 25.12 -5.44 16.29
CA ARG A 435 25.50 -6.58 15.48
C ARG A 435 24.31 -7.52 15.38
N LEU A 436 23.88 -7.83 14.15
CA LEU A 436 22.71 -8.68 13.91
C LEU A 436 23.14 -10.01 13.28
N SER A 437 22.82 -11.12 13.95
CA SER A 437 23.10 -12.49 13.48
C SER A 437 22.34 -12.84 12.19
N ALA A 438 22.81 -13.84 11.44
CA ALA A 438 22.10 -14.35 10.26
C ALA A 438 20.67 -14.81 10.59
N ASN A 439 20.49 -15.46 11.75
CA ASN A 439 19.18 -15.92 12.24
C ASN A 439 18.23 -14.75 12.52
N TYR A 440 18.70 -13.66 13.15
CA TYR A 440 17.89 -12.45 13.35
C TYR A 440 17.33 -11.96 12.01
N ARG A 441 18.17 -11.87 10.99
CA ARG A 441 17.80 -11.36 9.65
C ARG A 441 16.77 -12.25 8.97
N LYS A 442 16.96 -13.57 9.05
CA LYS A 442 16.01 -14.58 8.52
C LYS A 442 14.65 -14.48 9.21
N MET A 443 14.64 -14.40 10.54
CA MET A 443 13.40 -14.23 11.32
C MET A 443 12.69 -12.92 10.98
N ARG A 444 13.45 -11.83 10.80
CA ARG A 444 12.89 -10.53 10.45
C ARG A 444 12.27 -10.54 9.06
N ALA A 445 12.92 -11.20 8.10
CA ALA A 445 12.35 -11.42 6.77
C ALA A 445 11.03 -12.19 6.83
N ARG A 446 10.95 -13.28 7.62
CA ARG A 446 9.70 -14.05 7.84
C ARG A 446 8.60 -13.20 8.48
N GLN A 447 8.96 -12.31 9.41
CA GLN A 447 7.98 -11.42 10.04
C GLN A 447 7.45 -10.39 9.03
N ALA A 448 8.31 -9.82 8.19
CA ALA A 448 7.91 -8.88 7.14
C ALA A 448 7.00 -9.55 6.10
N GLU A 449 7.33 -10.77 5.68
CA GLU A 449 6.51 -11.58 4.78
C GLU A 449 5.11 -11.82 5.35
N ALA A 450 5.02 -12.30 6.59
CA ALA A 450 3.73 -12.51 7.25
C ALA A 450 2.92 -11.22 7.43
N ALA A 451 3.58 -10.09 7.70
CA ALA A 451 2.92 -8.79 7.82
C ALA A 451 2.37 -8.30 6.48
N ALA A 452 3.09 -8.54 5.37
CA ALA A 452 2.62 -8.22 4.02
C ALA A 452 1.38 -9.05 3.66
N SER A 453 1.41 -10.37 3.88
CA SER A 453 0.26 -11.24 3.64
C SER A 453 -0.96 -10.84 4.47
N ALA A 454 -0.77 -10.49 5.75
CA ALA A 454 -1.88 -10.01 6.60
C ALA A 454 -2.43 -8.66 6.13
N ALA A 455 -1.61 -7.78 5.56
CA ALA A 455 -2.08 -6.53 4.97
C ALA A 455 -2.89 -6.76 3.68
N GLU A 456 -2.46 -7.69 2.83
CA GLU A 456 -3.19 -8.08 1.62
C GLU A 456 -4.55 -8.71 1.97
N TYR A 457 -4.57 -9.63 2.93
CA TYR A 457 -5.81 -10.25 3.42
C TYR A 457 -6.81 -9.21 3.92
N ARG A 458 -6.38 -8.24 4.73
CA ARG A 458 -7.27 -7.17 5.23
C ARG A 458 -7.85 -6.31 4.10
N ARG A 459 -7.05 -5.97 3.09
CA ARG A 459 -7.55 -5.25 1.90
C ARG A 459 -8.56 -6.08 1.10
N HIS A 460 -8.30 -7.38 0.95
CA HIS A 460 -9.23 -8.28 0.27
C HIS A 460 -10.55 -8.38 1.03
N ARG A 461 -10.51 -8.63 2.35
CA ARG A 461 -11.70 -8.64 3.22
C ARG A 461 -12.47 -7.34 3.13
N ALA A 462 -11.80 -6.18 3.23
CA ALA A 462 -12.45 -4.87 3.12
C ALA A 462 -13.19 -4.68 1.80
N ARG A 463 -12.59 -5.07 0.66
CA ARG A 463 -13.26 -5.00 -0.65
C ARG A 463 -14.42 -5.97 -0.79
N ALA A 464 -14.26 -7.17 -0.26
CA ALA A 464 -15.31 -8.18 -0.26
C ALA A 464 -16.53 -7.70 0.54
N VAL A 465 -16.32 -7.24 1.78
CA VAL A 465 -17.39 -6.69 2.63
C VAL A 465 -18.01 -5.45 2.01
N ALA A 466 -17.22 -4.54 1.43
CA ALA A 466 -17.76 -3.36 0.74
C ALA A 466 -18.70 -3.74 -0.42
N ARG A 467 -18.39 -4.81 -1.16
CA ARG A 467 -19.27 -5.33 -2.23
C ARG A 467 -20.55 -5.93 -1.69
N ASP A 468 -20.44 -6.69 -0.61
CA ASP A 468 -21.62 -7.26 0.05
C ASP A 468 -22.53 -6.11 0.56
N ILE A 469 -21.95 -5.04 1.13
CA ILE A 469 -22.69 -3.84 1.54
C ILE A 469 -23.43 -3.20 0.36
N ILE A 470 -22.74 -2.87 -0.75
CA ILE A 470 -23.41 -2.19 -1.87
C ILE A 470 -24.43 -3.09 -2.58
N ALA A 471 -24.23 -4.41 -2.58
CA ALA A 471 -25.17 -5.36 -3.16
C ALA A 471 -26.52 -5.37 -2.42
N THR A 472 -26.53 -4.95 -1.16
CA THR A 472 -27.73 -4.91 -0.30
C THR A 472 -28.28 -3.50 -0.14
N HIS A 473 -27.41 -2.53 0.11
CA HIS A 473 -27.79 -1.17 0.51
C HIS A 473 -27.76 -0.16 -0.63
N GLY A 474 -27.33 -0.57 -1.83
CA GLY A 474 -27.13 0.32 -2.97
C GLY A 474 -25.84 1.16 -2.86
N PRO A 475 -25.52 1.93 -3.92
CA PRO A 475 -24.24 2.64 -4.03
C PRO A 475 -24.29 4.08 -3.51
N HIS A 476 -25.44 4.59 -3.06
CA HIS A 476 -25.61 5.96 -2.54
C HIS A 476 -25.62 5.93 -1.01
N LEU A 477 -24.44 6.18 -0.42
CA LEU A 477 -24.24 6.05 1.02
C LEU A 477 -23.69 7.34 1.61
N THR A 478 -24.09 7.65 2.84
CA THR A 478 -23.54 8.74 3.64
C THR A 478 -22.87 8.19 4.89
N VAL A 479 -21.70 8.71 5.25
CA VAL A 479 -20.96 8.32 6.47
C VAL A 479 -20.47 9.56 7.20
N GLU A 480 -20.41 9.50 8.52
CA GLU A 480 -19.82 10.58 9.31
C GLU A 480 -18.34 10.82 8.95
N ASP A 481 -17.94 12.10 8.92
CA ASP A 481 -16.56 12.55 8.75
C ASP A 481 -15.80 12.45 10.08
N CYS A 482 -15.41 11.21 10.41
CA CYS A 482 -14.62 10.91 11.58
C CYS A 482 -13.11 10.95 11.31
N ASP A 483 -12.33 11.58 12.20
CA ASP A 483 -10.87 11.51 12.14
C ASP A 483 -10.35 10.15 12.65
N ILE A 484 -10.30 9.20 11.72
CA ILE A 484 -9.78 7.85 11.95
C ILE A 484 -8.33 7.88 12.49
N ARG A 485 -7.55 8.92 12.21
CA ARG A 485 -6.16 9.03 12.72
C ARG A 485 -6.16 9.20 14.23
N THR A 486 -7.04 10.05 14.76
CA THR A 486 -7.21 10.24 16.19
C THR A 486 -7.65 8.94 16.87
N TRP A 487 -8.55 8.18 16.24
CA TRP A 487 -8.94 6.87 16.74
C TRP A 487 -7.77 5.89 16.81
N TYR A 488 -6.89 5.84 15.80
CA TYR A 488 -5.68 5.00 15.85
C TYR A 488 -4.72 5.37 16.97
N ARG A 489 -4.67 6.65 17.38
CA ARG A 489 -3.84 7.09 18.52
C ARG A 489 -4.41 6.59 19.85
N LEU A 490 -5.72 6.63 20.03
CA LEU A 490 -6.41 6.23 21.27
C LEU A 490 -6.60 4.70 21.37
N TRP A 491 -7.01 4.05 20.27
CA TRP A 491 -7.48 2.65 20.25
C TRP A 491 -6.78 1.78 19.20
N GLY A 492 -5.57 2.15 18.77
CA GLY A 492 -4.86 1.50 17.65
C GLY A 492 -4.71 -0.03 17.77
N LYS A 493 -4.67 -0.60 18.98
CA LYS A 493 -4.66 -2.06 19.17
C LYS A 493 -5.96 -2.70 18.68
N ARG A 494 -7.11 -2.15 19.06
CA ARG A 494 -8.44 -2.64 18.65
C ARG A 494 -8.69 -2.37 17.17
N LEU A 495 -8.36 -1.16 16.70
CA LEU A 495 -8.51 -0.79 15.28
C LEU A 495 -7.61 -1.58 14.34
N SER A 496 -6.49 -2.12 14.82
CA SER A 496 -5.65 -2.99 14.00
C SER A 496 -6.34 -4.31 13.62
N GLN A 497 -7.37 -4.72 14.37
CA GLN A 497 -8.18 -5.91 14.15
C GLN A 497 -9.36 -5.62 13.22
N THR A 498 -10.10 -4.53 13.44
CA THR A 498 -11.32 -4.16 12.68
C THR A 498 -11.02 -3.35 11.41
N THR A 499 -9.95 -2.55 11.41
CA THR A 499 -9.48 -1.73 10.27
C THR A 499 -10.57 -0.92 9.55
N PRO A 500 -11.43 -0.16 10.26
CA PRO A 500 -12.58 0.53 9.68
C PRO A 500 -12.21 1.47 8.53
N GLY A 501 -11.09 2.20 8.64
CA GLY A 501 -10.63 3.05 7.54
C GLY A 501 -10.31 2.32 6.23
N MET A 502 -9.88 1.05 6.28
CA MET A 502 -9.71 0.26 5.05
C MET A 502 -11.04 -0.12 4.42
N LEU A 503 -12.05 -0.42 5.24
CA LEU A 503 -13.39 -0.77 4.79
C LEU A 503 -14.10 0.46 4.21
N ILE A 504 -14.04 1.61 4.89
CA ILE A 504 -14.64 2.85 4.38
C ILE A 504 -14.00 3.27 3.05
N SER A 505 -12.66 3.21 2.92
CA SER A 505 -12.02 3.46 1.62
C SER A 505 -12.38 2.44 0.54
N ALA A 506 -12.65 1.18 0.91
CA ALA A 506 -13.12 0.18 -0.05
C ALA A 506 -14.57 0.46 -0.47
N LEU A 507 -15.41 0.90 0.47
CA LEU A 507 -16.80 1.29 0.22
C LEU A 507 -16.88 2.46 -0.75
N GLU A 508 -16.08 3.52 -0.53
CA GLU A 508 -15.98 4.66 -1.44
C GLU A 508 -15.65 4.23 -2.88
N ILE A 509 -14.69 3.32 -3.04
CA ILE A 509 -14.29 2.79 -4.35
C ILE A 509 -15.43 1.97 -4.98
N GLU A 510 -16.10 1.12 -4.21
CA GLU A 510 -17.16 0.24 -4.74
C GLU A 510 -18.45 1.02 -5.04
N CYS A 511 -18.85 1.99 -4.21
CA CYS A 511 -19.93 2.95 -4.50
C CYS A 511 -19.70 3.65 -5.85
N LYS A 512 -18.51 4.25 -6.02
CA LYS A 512 -18.16 4.91 -7.30
C LYS A 512 -18.15 3.94 -8.47
N ALA A 513 -17.66 2.72 -8.27
CA ALA A 513 -17.60 1.72 -9.32
C ALA A 513 -18.99 1.15 -9.71
N ALA A 514 -19.99 1.30 -8.85
CA ALA A 514 -21.40 0.97 -9.09
C ALA A 514 -22.23 2.18 -9.56
N GLY A 515 -21.61 3.33 -9.83
CA GLY A 515 -22.30 4.53 -10.33
C GLY A 515 -22.86 5.46 -9.25
N GLY A 516 -22.67 5.13 -7.96
CA GLY A 516 -23.06 5.99 -6.83
C GLY A 516 -21.88 6.72 -6.20
N ARG A 517 -22.05 7.13 -4.94
CA ARG A 517 -21.07 7.91 -4.18
C ARG A 517 -21.19 7.60 -2.68
N LEU A 518 -20.04 7.60 -2.00
CA LEU A 518 -19.97 7.68 -0.55
C LEU A 518 -19.71 9.12 -0.14
N VAL A 519 -20.66 9.78 0.51
CA VAL A 519 -20.55 11.17 0.95
C VAL A 519 -20.18 11.25 2.43
N ARG A 520 -19.50 12.32 2.83
CA ARG A 520 -19.01 12.56 4.18
C ARG A 520 -19.83 13.64 4.86
N ALA A 521 -20.43 13.37 6.01
CA ALA A 521 -21.21 14.34 6.76
C ALA A 521 -20.47 14.79 8.03
N SER A 522 -20.43 16.10 8.31
CA SER A 522 -19.81 16.60 9.53
C SER A 522 -20.53 16.09 10.78
N THR A 523 -19.75 15.57 11.72
CA THR A 523 -20.23 15.13 13.05
C THR A 523 -20.73 16.29 13.91
N TRP A 524 -20.31 17.52 13.61
CA TRP A 524 -20.67 18.71 14.37
C TRP A 524 -22.02 19.30 13.97
N SER A 525 -22.31 19.37 12.66
CA SER A 525 -23.56 19.96 12.17
C SER A 525 -24.73 19.00 12.28
N THR A 526 -24.49 17.70 12.11
CA THR A 526 -25.56 16.69 12.10
C THR A 526 -25.79 16.05 13.46
N ALA A 527 -24.73 15.85 14.26
CA ALA A 527 -24.77 15.22 15.58
C ALA A 527 -25.68 13.96 15.61
N LEU A 528 -25.55 13.08 14.62
CA LEU A 528 -26.51 12.00 14.35
C LEU A 528 -26.74 11.08 15.55
N SER A 529 -25.67 10.76 16.29
CA SER A 529 -25.76 9.95 17.51
C SER A 529 -26.59 10.57 18.63
N GLN A 530 -26.92 11.87 18.57
CA GLN A 530 -27.69 12.59 19.58
C GLN A 530 -29.12 12.91 19.14
N HIS A 531 -29.50 12.60 17.89
CA HIS A 531 -30.86 12.83 17.40
C HIS A 531 -31.65 11.52 17.29
N CYS A 532 -32.98 11.64 17.28
CA CYS A 532 -33.92 10.60 16.89
C CYS A 532 -34.41 10.86 15.46
N LEU A 533 -34.95 9.84 14.76
CA LEU A 533 -35.63 10.03 13.47
C LEU A 533 -36.80 11.01 13.56
N CYS A 534 -37.40 11.20 14.74
CA CYS A 534 -38.45 12.19 14.93
C CYS A 534 -37.95 13.64 15.04
N GLY A 535 -36.64 13.88 15.00
CA GLY A 535 -36.02 15.20 15.19
C GLY A 535 -35.65 15.53 16.63
N GLU A 536 -36.22 14.82 17.63
CA GLU A 536 -35.93 15.08 19.04
C GLU A 536 -34.47 14.80 19.38
N ARG A 537 -33.88 15.63 20.25
CA ARG A 537 -32.50 15.47 20.69
C ARG A 537 -32.45 14.60 21.94
N VAL A 538 -31.91 13.41 21.80
CA VAL A 538 -31.75 12.43 22.87
C VAL A 538 -30.29 12.42 23.34
N HIS A 539 -30.02 13.06 24.49
CA HIS A 539 -28.67 13.12 25.04
C HIS A 539 -28.16 11.73 25.43
N LYS A 540 -27.00 11.34 24.89
CA LYS A 540 -26.39 10.02 25.09
C LYS A 540 -24.88 10.14 25.25
N THR A 541 -24.32 9.41 26.19
CA THR A 541 -22.87 9.25 26.33
C THR A 541 -22.34 8.19 25.35
N LEU A 542 -21.01 8.09 25.24
CA LEU A 542 -20.37 7.02 24.45
C LEU A 542 -20.58 5.61 25.03
N ARG A 543 -21.00 5.50 26.30
CA ARG A 543 -21.31 4.22 26.95
C ARG A 543 -22.71 3.74 26.61
N ASP A 544 -23.62 4.66 26.32
CA ASP A 544 -24.99 4.34 25.95
C ASP A 544 -24.99 3.77 24.53
N ARG A 545 -25.37 2.50 24.41
CA ARG A 545 -25.41 1.75 23.14
C ARG A 545 -26.80 1.58 22.58
N GLU A 546 -27.79 1.97 23.36
CA GLU A 546 -29.20 1.92 23.02
C GLU A 546 -29.70 3.35 22.85
N HIS A 547 -30.57 3.55 21.86
CA HIS A 547 -31.33 4.76 21.67
C HIS A 547 -32.73 4.52 22.22
N LYS A 548 -33.21 5.43 23.07
CA LYS A 548 -34.59 5.43 23.60
C LYS A 548 -35.12 6.85 23.49
N CYS A 549 -36.09 7.06 22.61
CA CYS A 549 -36.71 8.37 22.43
C CYS A 549 -38.01 8.47 23.21
N ILE A 550 -38.05 9.32 24.24
CA ILE A 550 -39.27 9.53 25.03
C ILE A 550 -40.38 10.26 24.25
N ALA A 551 -40.02 11.04 23.23
CA ALA A 551 -40.98 11.84 22.47
C ALA A 551 -41.79 11.03 21.45
N CYS A 552 -41.20 9.96 20.89
CA CYS A 552 -41.86 9.15 19.87
C CYS A 552 -41.84 7.64 20.14
N GLY A 553 -41.30 7.20 21.27
CA GLY A 553 -41.24 5.79 21.66
C GLY A 553 -40.14 4.96 21.00
N LEU A 554 -39.44 5.48 19.98
CA LEU A 554 -38.46 4.70 19.22
C LEU A 554 -37.35 4.11 20.10
N VAL A 555 -37.17 2.79 20.01
CA VAL A 555 -36.07 2.05 20.63
C VAL A 555 -35.23 1.35 19.56
N GLY A 556 -33.91 1.37 19.72
CA GLY A 556 -33.02 0.66 18.81
C GLY A 556 -31.56 0.77 19.22
N LYS A 557 -30.66 0.11 18.51
CA LYS A 557 -29.21 0.28 18.74
C LYS A 557 -28.80 1.69 18.29
N ARG A 558 -28.04 2.40 19.12
CA ARG A 558 -27.59 3.76 18.83
C ARG A 558 -26.85 3.86 17.48
N ASP A 559 -25.98 2.90 17.21
CA ASP A 559 -25.16 2.89 15.99
C ASP A 559 -26.05 2.65 14.73
N LEU A 560 -27.11 1.82 14.84
CA LEU A 560 -28.11 1.64 13.76
C LEU A 560 -28.99 2.88 13.58
N VAL A 561 -29.45 3.52 14.67
CA VAL A 561 -30.21 4.78 14.58
C VAL A 561 -29.39 5.89 13.94
N SER A 562 -28.11 6.00 14.30
CA SER A 562 -27.19 6.98 13.70
C SER A 562 -27.00 6.70 12.19
N ALA A 563 -26.84 5.43 11.82
CA ALA A 563 -26.75 5.02 10.42
C ALA A 563 -28.06 5.31 9.65
N ALA A 564 -29.23 5.11 10.25
CA ALA A 564 -30.51 5.45 9.64
C ALA A 564 -30.63 6.96 9.40
N LEU A 565 -30.28 7.79 10.39
CA LEU A 565 -30.27 9.24 10.27
C LEU A 565 -29.30 9.73 9.18
N ALA A 566 -28.14 9.08 9.02
CA ALA A 566 -27.19 9.42 7.96
C ALA A 566 -27.79 9.29 6.55
N ALA A 567 -28.77 8.41 6.33
CA ALA A 567 -29.44 8.27 5.04
C ALA A 567 -30.26 9.52 4.65
N PHE A 568 -30.63 10.35 5.63
CA PHE A 568 -31.44 11.57 5.46
C PHE A 568 -30.61 12.85 5.61
N VAL A 569 -29.28 12.76 5.45
CA VAL A 569 -28.41 13.95 5.45
C VAL A 569 -28.31 14.51 4.04
N ASN A 570 -28.65 15.78 3.89
CA ASN A 570 -28.48 16.54 2.67
C ASN A 570 -27.18 17.38 2.77
N LEU A 571 -26.47 17.52 1.64
CA LEU A 571 -25.30 18.38 1.54
C LEU A 571 -25.53 19.37 0.40
N THR A 572 -25.29 20.67 0.63
CA THR A 572 -25.29 21.65 -0.45
C THR A 572 -24.02 21.56 -1.30
N ASP A 573 -22.91 21.13 -0.70
CA ASP A 573 -21.67 20.74 -1.38
C ASP A 573 -21.24 19.33 -0.95
N PRO A 574 -21.36 18.30 -1.82
CA PRO A 574 -20.94 16.93 -1.53
C PRO A 574 -19.44 16.75 -1.23
N ASP A 575 -18.61 17.75 -1.52
CA ASP A 575 -17.16 17.75 -1.25
C ASP A 575 -16.79 18.52 0.03
N ASP A 576 -17.72 19.27 0.65
CA ASP A 576 -17.55 19.91 1.95
C ASP A 576 -18.49 19.29 3.01
N PRO A 577 -17.97 18.43 3.91
CA PRO A 577 -18.76 17.81 4.97
C PRO A 577 -19.47 18.79 5.90
N LYS A 578 -19.02 20.05 5.99
CA LYS A 578 -19.63 21.06 6.86
C LYS A 578 -20.97 21.55 6.37
N THR A 579 -21.28 21.34 5.09
CA THR A 579 -22.58 21.70 4.49
C THR A 579 -23.69 20.69 4.79
N ALA A 580 -23.36 19.62 5.52
CA ALA A 580 -24.29 18.57 5.89
C ALA A 580 -25.34 19.07 6.90
N ALA A 581 -26.61 18.87 6.56
CA ALA A 581 -27.76 19.09 7.44
C ALA A 581 -28.68 17.86 7.44
N LEU A 582 -29.23 17.52 8.60
CA LEU A 582 -30.20 16.44 8.75
C LEU A 582 -31.58 16.91 8.29
N ASP A 583 -32.21 16.17 7.38
CA ASP A 583 -33.60 16.36 6.99
C ASP A 583 -34.52 15.63 7.96
N SER A 584 -34.87 16.31 9.05
CA SER A 584 -35.74 15.77 10.11
C SER A 584 -37.15 15.46 9.61
N THR A 585 -37.62 16.14 8.56
CA THR A 585 -38.94 15.91 7.98
C THR A 585 -38.96 14.57 7.25
N ARG A 586 -37.96 14.31 6.39
CA ARG A 586 -37.84 13.01 5.71
C ARG A 586 -37.54 11.87 6.68
N SER A 587 -36.69 12.08 7.69
CA SER A 587 -36.45 11.02 8.68
C SER A 587 -37.70 10.70 9.51
N ARG A 588 -38.49 11.71 9.91
CA ARG A 588 -39.77 11.51 10.62
C ARG A 588 -40.78 10.79 9.73
N HIS A 589 -40.87 11.17 8.46
CA HIS A 589 -41.76 10.53 7.49
C HIS A 589 -41.42 9.04 7.33
N ALA A 590 -40.14 8.72 7.12
CA ALA A 590 -39.69 7.33 7.04
C ALA A 590 -39.98 6.55 8.32
N GLN A 591 -39.84 7.17 9.49
CA GLN A 591 -40.21 6.53 10.76
C GLN A 591 -41.69 6.15 10.81
N ILE A 592 -42.57 7.07 10.43
CA ILE A 592 -44.03 6.85 10.47
C ILE A 592 -44.45 5.76 9.48
N ILE A 593 -43.89 5.80 8.27
CA ILE A 593 -44.34 4.95 7.17
C ILE A 593 -43.83 3.51 7.29
N PHE A 594 -42.59 3.32 7.74
CA PHE A 594 -42.01 1.98 7.83
C PHE A 594 -42.25 1.29 9.17
N ASP A 595 -42.59 2.05 10.22
CA ASP A 595 -42.97 1.60 11.57
C ASP A 595 -42.28 0.30 12.00
N GLN A 596 -42.99 -0.83 11.99
CA GLN A 596 -42.47 -2.16 12.36
C GLN A 596 -41.19 -2.57 11.61
N GLY A 597 -41.14 -2.36 10.29
CA GLY A 597 -39.96 -2.71 9.48
C GLY A 597 -38.74 -1.85 9.81
N LEU A 598 -38.95 -0.63 10.31
CA LEU A 598 -37.87 0.20 10.83
C LEU A 598 -37.42 -0.28 12.22
N GLU A 599 -38.33 -0.65 13.11
CA GLU A 599 -37.97 -1.17 14.43
C GLU A 599 -37.10 -2.43 14.32
N GLU A 600 -37.47 -3.36 13.43
CA GLU A 600 -36.68 -4.56 13.13
C GLU A 600 -35.27 -4.18 12.62
N ALA A 601 -35.19 -3.25 11.66
CA ALA A 601 -33.93 -2.77 11.10
C ALA A 601 -33.04 -2.04 12.12
N LEU A 602 -33.61 -1.46 13.17
CA LEU A 602 -32.88 -0.75 14.22
C LEU A 602 -32.56 -1.62 15.44
N GLY A 603 -33.27 -2.73 15.64
CA GLY A 603 -32.99 -3.72 16.67
C GLY A 603 -31.83 -4.63 16.32
N GLU A 604 -31.78 -5.14 15.09
CA GLU A 604 -30.75 -6.05 14.62
C GLU A 604 -30.50 -5.98 13.11
N SER A 605 -29.58 -6.81 12.61
CA SER A 605 -29.23 -6.92 11.20
C SER A 605 -30.33 -7.69 10.48
N THR A 606 -31.15 -7.03 9.66
CA THR A 606 -32.24 -7.66 8.90
C THR A 606 -31.76 -8.37 7.64
N THR A 607 -30.49 -8.17 7.28
CA THR A 607 -29.88 -8.82 6.12
C THR A 607 -28.90 -9.90 6.56
N PRO A 608 -28.78 -11.00 5.81
CA PRO A 608 -27.78 -12.04 6.07
C PRO A 608 -26.39 -11.48 5.76
N CYS A 609 -25.87 -10.68 6.69
CA CYS A 609 -24.53 -10.16 6.57
C CYS A 609 -23.57 -11.34 6.67
N GLN A 610 -22.79 -11.59 5.62
CA GLN A 610 -21.85 -12.71 5.57
C GLN A 610 -20.67 -12.48 6.53
N ASN A 611 -20.94 -12.75 7.80
CA ASN A 611 -19.99 -13.06 8.85
C ASN A 611 -19.37 -14.46 8.65
N THR A 612 -19.77 -15.18 7.58
CA THR A 612 -19.19 -16.48 7.25
C THR A 612 -17.67 -16.35 7.12
N PRO A 613 -16.89 -17.22 7.78
CA PRO A 613 -15.45 -17.24 7.63
C PRO A 613 -15.14 -17.54 6.18
N ARG A 614 -14.97 -16.50 5.35
CA ARG A 614 -14.38 -16.67 4.03
C ARG A 614 -12.98 -17.16 4.32
N GLY A 615 -12.79 -18.46 4.12
CA GLY A 615 -11.52 -19.14 4.29
C GLY A 615 -10.46 -18.29 3.63
N ALA A 616 -9.25 -18.28 4.18
CA ALA A 616 -8.13 -17.65 3.50
C ALA A 616 -7.91 -18.40 2.18
N GLY A 617 -8.68 -18.04 1.14
CA GLY A 617 -8.39 -18.33 -0.24
C GLY A 617 -6.97 -17.86 -0.38
N ARG A 618 -6.07 -18.84 -0.45
CA ARG A 618 -4.64 -18.57 -0.51
C ARG A 618 -4.51 -17.62 -1.69
N VAL A 619 -4.18 -16.36 -1.44
CA VAL A 619 -3.62 -15.52 -2.49
C VAL A 619 -2.43 -16.34 -2.96
N ALA A 620 -2.55 -16.90 -4.17
CA ALA A 620 -1.66 -17.92 -4.67
C ALA A 620 -0.28 -17.30 -4.84
N VAL A 621 0.51 -17.30 -3.78
CA VAL A 621 1.96 -17.21 -3.88
C VAL A 621 2.39 -18.62 -4.25
N PRO A 622 3.03 -18.83 -5.42
CA PRO A 622 3.52 -20.15 -5.80
C PRO A 622 4.33 -20.73 -4.64
N ARG A 623 3.85 -21.85 -4.10
CA ARG A 623 4.57 -22.66 -3.12
C ARG A 623 5.76 -23.26 -3.85
N GLN A 624 6.90 -22.60 -3.76
CA GLN A 624 8.17 -23.27 -3.97
C GLN A 624 8.45 -24.06 -2.69
N HIS A 625 8.03 -25.33 -2.67
CA HIS A 625 8.52 -26.29 -1.69
C HIS A 625 9.98 -26.58 -2.04
N GLY A 626 10.90 -26.06 -1.21
CA GLY A 626 12.30 -26.45 -1.25
C GLY A 626 12.53 -27.58 -0.26
N ALA A 627 12.90 -28.74 -0.77
CA ALA A 627 13.46 -29.82 0.02
C ALA A 627 14.69 -29.31 0.80
N SER A 628 14.79 -29.72 2.05
CA SER A 628 15.94 -29.47 2.90
C SER A 628 17.16 -30.22 2.38
N ALA A 629 18.24 -29.50 2.09
CA ALA A 629 19.57 -30.09 1.94
C ALA A 629 20.65 -29.16 2.52
N HIS A 630 21.78 -29.78 2.83
CA HIS A 630 22.70 -29.48 3.92
C HIS A 630 23.56 -28.21 3.79
N ARG A 631 24.12 -27.81 4.95
CA ARG A 631 24.98 -26.65 5.15
C ARG A 631 26.33 -26.86 4.44
N THR A 632 26.77 -25.82 3.73
CA THR A 632 28.20 -25.48 3.68
C THR A 632 28.38 -23.98 3.54
N ALA A 633 29.40 -23.49 4.23
CA ALA A 633 29.62 -22.10 4.60
C ALA A 633 30.18 -21.23 3.48
N GLY A 634 29.96 -19.92 3.59
CA GLY A 634 30.58 -18.89 2.78
C GLY A 634 30.15 -17.50 3.25
N ARG A 635 30.85 -16.96 4.26
CA ARG A 635 30.56 -15.65 4.89
C ARG A 635 30.79 -14.50 3.90
N ARG A 636 29.79 -13.60 3.80
CA ARG A 636 30.03 -12.17 3.53
C ARG A 636 29.18 -11.32 4.48
N ASP A 637 29.85 -10.53 5.29
CA ASP A 637 29.24 -9.60 6.24
C ASP A 637 28.59 -8.42 5.49
N ARG A 638 27.26 -8.42 5.44
CA ARG A 638 26.47 -7.24 5.05
C ARG A 638 25.70 -6.71 6.26
N ALA A 639 25.74 -5.42 6.53
CA ALA A 639 24.94 -4.78 7.57
C ALA A 639 23.43 -4.95 7.29
N THR A 640 22.60 -5.11 8.35
CA THR A 640 21.13 -5.25 8.26
C THR A 640 20.46 -4.30 9.29
N PRO A 641 19.23 -3.79 9.05
CA PRO A 641 18.76 -2.48 9.54
C PRO A 641 17.78 -2.46 10.72
N ASP A 642 17.59 -1.22 11.15
CA ASP A 642 16.66 -0.67 12.13
C ASP A 642 15.16 -0.97 11.99
N GLU A 643 14.55 -1.01 13.17
CA GLU A 643 13.12 -0.97 13.46
C GLU A 643 12.60 0.49 13.51
N PRO A 644 11.29 0.71 13.26
CA PRO A 644 10.63 2.00 13.45
C PRO A 644 10.62 2.41 14.92
N ARG A 645 10.91 3.70 15.19
CA ARG A 645 10.71 4.32 16.51
C ARG A 645 9.23 4.36 16.85
N LEU A 646 8.90 4.12 18.12
CA LEU A 646 7.71 4.69 18.73
C LEU A 646 7.93 6.21 18.78
N VAL A 647 7.08 6.97 18.10
CA VAL A 647 6.97 8.40 18.32
C VAL A 647 6.31 8.57 19.69
N ARG A 648 7.06 9.11 20.66
CA ARG A 648 6.50 9.77 21.84
C ARG A 648 6.88 11.23 21.73
N ASP A 649 5.87 12.06 21.57
CA ASP A 649 5.99 13.51 21.73
C ASP A 649 5.92 13.85 23.23
N HIS A 650 6.75 14.82 23.61
CA HIS A 650 6.75 15.65 24.82
C HIS A 650 6.91 14.97 26.20
N ALA A 651 8.12 15.06 26.73
CA ALA A 651 8.39 15.00 28.17
C ALA A 651 8.32 16.42 28.74
N GLY A 652 7.13 16.82 29.19
CA GLY A 652 6.94 17.81 30.26
C GLY A 652 6.39 17.04 31.45
N LYS A 653 6.97 17.22 32.65
CA LYS A 653 6.57 16.51 33.87
C LYS A 653 5.06 16.68 34.12
N PRO A 654 4.30 15.63 34.48
CA PRO A 654 2.93 15.80 34.94
C PRO A 654 2.97 16.46 36.33
N GLY A 655 2.58 17.74 36.39
CA GLY A 655 2.15 18.36 37.65
C GLY A 655 0.81 17.75 38.10
N PRO A 656 0.48 17.83 39.39
CA PRO A 656 -0.82 17.38 39.89
C PRO A 656 -1.93 18.21 39.23
N ARG A 657 -2.88 17.55 38.58
CA ARG A 657 -4.08 18.22 38.06
C ARG A 657 -5.10 18.32 39.20
N PRO A 658 -5.56 19.51 39.59
CA PRO A 658 -6.71 19.64 40.47
C PRO A 658 -7.97 19.17 39.72
N ALA A 659 -8.90 18.59 40.46
CA ALA A 659 -10.22 18.24 39.96
C ALA A 659 -10.95 19.51 39.52
N CYS A 660 -11.50 19.51 38.31
CA CYS A 660 -12.44 20.54 37.88
C CYS A 660 -13.49 19.93 36.94
N SER A 661 -14.68 19.74 37.51
CA SER A 661 -15.98 19.96 36.87
C SER A 661 -16.65 21.09 37.66
N PRO A 662 -17.70 21.78 37.18
CA PRO A 662 -18.28 21.95 35.83
C PRO A 662 -18.58 23.45 35.51
N GLN A 663 -19.45 23.71 34.50
CA GLN A 663 -20.15 24.96 34.08
C GLN A 663 -19.70 25.50 32.71
N LEU A 664 -20.53 25.39 31.66
CA LEU A 664 -21.65 26.28 31.28
C LEU A 664 -21.20 27.74 31.14
N THR A 665 -21.10 28.21 29.88
CA THR A 665 -21.78 29.42 29.39
C THR A 665 -21.69 29.49 27.87
N LEU A 666 -22.81 29.87 27.27
CA LEU A 666 -23.04 30.28 25.89
C LEU A 666 -21.98 31.29 25.41
N TRP A 667 -21.62 31.25 24.13
CA TRP A 667 -21.69 32.30 23.09
C TRP A 667 -21.30 31.69 21.74
#